data_AF-A0A6A4P3J7-F1
#
_entry.id   AF-A0A6A4P3J7-F1
#
_cell.length_a   1.000
_cell.length_b   1.000
_cell.length_c   1.000
_cell.angle_alpha   90.00
_cell.angle_beta   90.00
_cell.angle_gamma   90.00
#
_symmetry.space_group_name_H-M   'P 1'
#
loop_
_entity.id
_entity.type
_entity.pdbx_description
1 polymer ?
#
loop_
_entity_poly.entity_id
_entity_poly.type
_entity_poly.pdbx_seq_one_letter_code
_entity_poly.pdbx_strand_id
1 'polypeptide(L)'
;MEGFSASSSSSSSPSSSTNLSELQSTMRAFELACTSVQMHMNPTESEGVIRSLGESYQPYQICQFIIQNSLIPSARFQAAAAMREAAIREWPLLTSQNKTDFITFCLSYVMQNASSPHSFVQAKLSAVAAQLFKRGWLEFMPPQKDALFYQLNQAILGIHGLHVQFAGINFLQSLVSEFAPSTSSVMGLPREFHEQCRKSLELDYLKTFYRWTQEAASSVTNKIIQSDSAVPEVKVCTAALDLMLQILNWDFRCNTSDTKINVSVFSAGVRPDGDSLKRSECHIVQPGSDWRDVLIISGQIGWLLSLYAALRQKFSCEGYWLDCPIAVSARKLIVQFCSVTGTVFLSDDGKMHEQHLLQLLSGIVEWVDPPDAVSQAIQCGKSESEMLDGCRALLAIATVTTPCVFDNLLKSQRPFGTLTFLSMLMSEVMKVLMTTITDEETWSWEARDVLLDIWTSLLMPINTITADALLPPEGIKAAANLFGFIVEYELRIASASAFNDEGDADYLHASVSAMDERLSSYALIARASVDVTIPMLMRVFSERVERLNQGRGIVDLTETLEELYSLLLIIGHVLADEGEGELPLVPNAIQTQFVVNAAEADKHPVVLLSSSIIKFAEQCLNPEMRTSIFSPRLMESIIWFLARWSRTYLMSSDGIGDKILDSSHHLEHNSKKALLGFFGEHNQGKLVLDIIIRVSLVSLKSYPGERDLKGLTCHQLLHSLVQQKHLCVHLVTLNSWHELATAFCTERTLLLLDTAHQRSLAQTLVRSASGIRNSEASNQYVRNLMGHIATYIVETSSKSNFKSIAQQPDILQLVICMLERLRGAASASDPRTQKAIYELGFSVMNPTLILLEVYKHESAVIYVLLKFVLDWVDGQITHLEAKETAAVVDFCMRLLQMYSSHNIGKISLSLSSSLLNEEKTDKYKDLRALLQLLSSLCSKDMIDFSSDSIETQGTNISQVVYLGLHIVTPLISMELLKYPKLCHDYFSLLSHMLEVYPETFAQLSSEAFAHILGTLDFGLHHQDEDVVTKCLRALQGLASYHYKETRNGNIGLGAHAMGLKDSSGNFQEGLLSRFLRSLLQLLLFEDYSSDLTSVAADALLPLILCEQGLYQRLGNELIERQANPTLKSRLGNALHTLTSANQLSSSLDRINYQRFRKNLSSFLIEVRGFLRTK
;
A
#
# COMPACT_ATOMS: atom_id res chain seq x y z
N MET A 1 6.71 45.93 -27.89
CA MET A 1 7.38 45.22 -28.99
C MET A 1 8.53 46.09 -29.47
N GLU A 2 9.69 45.98 -28.82
CA GLU A 2 11.03 46.39 -29.28
C GLU A 2 11.95 45.95 -28.14
N GLY A 3 12.79 44.91 -28.38
CA GLY A 3 13.61 44.30 -27.32
C GLY A 3 13.99 42.83 -27.52
N PHE A 4 13.47 42.16 -28.54
CA PHE A 4 13.95 40.83 -28.98
C PHE A 4 14.44 40.92 -30.43
N SER A 5 15.61 41.49 -30.65
CA SER A 5 16.30 41.43 -31.95
C SER A 5 17.60 40.66 -31.77
N ALA A 6 17.59 39.37 -32.12
CA ALA A 6 18.81 38.62 -32.35
C ALA A 6 19.48 39.18 -33.61
N SER A 7 20.69 39.70 -33.46
CA SER A 7 21.51 40.23 -34.55
C SER A 7 21.91 39.10 -35.50
N SER A 8 21.21 38.95 -36.62
CA SER A 8 21.64 38.13 -37.75
C SER A 8 22.57 38.93 -38.66
N SER A 9 23.88 38.83 -38.45
CA SER A 9 24.87 39.34 -39.42
C SER A 9 25.03 38.31 -40.54
N SER A 10 24.39 38.59 -41.69
CA SER A 10 24.54 37.81 -42.92
C SER A 10 25.84 38.18 -43.64
N SER A 11 26.87 37.33 -43.53
CA SER A 11 27.99 37.31 -44.49
C SER A 11 27.75 36.19 -45.50
N SER A 12 27.50 36.57 -46.76
CA SER A 12 27.23 35.71 -47.90
C SER A 12 28.42 34.81 -48.26
N SER A 13 28.23 33.49 -48.18
CA SER A 13 29.09 32.47 -48.82
C SER A 13 28.22 31.47 -49.63
N PRO A 14 28.70 30.91 -50.76
CA PRO A 14 27.86 30.20 -51.73
C PRO A 14 27.58 28.72 -51.38
N SER A 15 27.83 28.27 -50.13
CA SER A 15 27.63 26.89 -49.69
C SER A 15 26.31 26.63 -48.94
N SER A 16 25.43 27.62 -48.83
CA SER A 16 24.22 27.58 -48.00
C SER A 16 22.97 27.00 -48.67
N SER A 17 22.92 26.91 -50.00
CA SER A 17 21.71 26.46 -50.72
C SER A 17 21.44 24.96 -50.61
N THR A 18 22.49 24.14 -50.47
CA THR A 18 22.39 22.67 -50.45
C THR A 18 21.90 22.12 -49.11
N ASN A 19 22.26 22.77 -47.99
CA ASN A 19 21.78 22.38 -46.65
C ASN A 19 20.31 22.73 -46.42
N LEU A 20 19.80 23.82 -47.03
CA LEU A 20 18.42 24.26 -46.82
C LEU A 20 17.40 23.33 -47.50
N SER A 21 17.72 22.82 -48.70
CA SER A 21 16.85 21.87 -49.41
C SER A 21 16.70 20.55 -48.67
N GLU A 22 17.76 20.10 -47.99
CA GLU A 22 17.75 18.88 -47.18
C GLU A 22 16.92 19.07 -45.90
N LEU A 23 17.11 20.18 -45.18
CA LEU A 23 16.28 20.50 -44.01
C LEU A 23 14.79 20.60 -44.35
N GLN A 24 14.44 21.17 -45.50
CA GLN A 24 13.05 21.27 -45.97
C GLN A 24 12.46 19.91 -46.36
N SER A 25 13.24 19.02 -46.98
CA SER A 25 12.75 17.69 -47.35
C SER A 25 12.51 16.82 -46.12
N THR A 26 13.43 16.87 -45.14
CA THR A 26 13.28 16.17 -43.86
C THR A 26 12.09 16.69 -43.05
N MET A 27 11.88 18.02 -43.01
CA MET A 27 10.71 18.61 -42.35
C MET A 27 9.40 18.10 -42.97
N ARG A 28 9.28 18.07 -44.30
CA ARG A 28 8.07 17.57 -44.98
C ARG A 28 7.80 16.10 -44.70
N ALA A 29 8.84 15.26 -44.70
CA ALA A 29 8.70 13.85 -44.35
C ALA A 29 8.24 13.66 -42.90
N PHE A 30 8.79 14.46 -41.98
CA PHE A 30 8.43 14.44 -40.56
C PHE A 30 7.00 14.96 -40.30
N GLU A 31 6.59 16.00 -41.01
CA GLU A 31 5.23 16.55 -41.01
C GLU A 31 4.19 15.52 -41.47
N LEU A 32 4.50 14.79 -42.56
CA LEU A 32 3.67 13.70 -43.06
C LEU A 32 3.54 12.58 -42.01
N ALA A 33 4.64 12.14 -41.40
CA ALA A 33 4.62 11.11 -40.36
C ALA A 33 3.76 11.53 -39.15
N CYS A 34 3.91 12.77 -38.66
CA CYS A 34 3.11 13.28 -37.55
C CYS A 34 1.61 13.34 -37.88
N THR A 35 1.27 13.71 -39.11
CA THR A 35 -0.13 13.76 -39.57
C THR A 35 -0.71 12.35 -39.71
N SER A 36 0.06 11.40 -40.23
CA SER A 36 -0.34 10.00 -40.38
C SER A 36 -0.65 9.33 -39.04
N VAL A 37 0.16 9.60 -38.00
CA VAL A 37 -0.13 9.11 -36.63
C VAL A 37 -1.45 9.67 -36.12
N GLN A 38 -1.70 10.98 -36.30
CA GLN A 38 -2.96 11.61 -35.87
C GLN A 38 -4.19 11.07 -36.62
N MET A 39 -4.01 10.62 -37.87
CA MET A 39 -5.06 10.03 -38.70
C MET A 39 -5.18 8.50 -38.55
N HIS A 40 -4.39 7.88 -37.66
CA HIS A 40 -4.28 6.42 -37.50
C HIS A 40 -3.94 5.66 -38.80
N MET A 41 -3.16 6.27 -39.69
CA MET A 41 -2.70 5.68 -40.96
C MET A 41 -1.26 5.19 -40.80
N ASN A 42 -1.04 3.87 -40.90
CA ASN A 42 0.27 3.23 -40.68
C ASN A 42 1.04 3.77 -39.45
N PRO A 43 0.47 3.65 -38.23
CA PRO A 43 1.04 4.26 -37.03
C PRO A 43 2.43 3.71 -36.70
N THR A 44 2.69 2.41 -36.89
CA THR A 44 3.99 1.78 -36.61
C THR A 44 5.13 2.33 -37.47
N GLU A 45 4.91 2.49 -38.77
CA GLU A 45 5.92 3.07 -39.68
C GLU A 45 6.16 4.55 -39.38
N SER A 46 5.07 5.30 -39.17
CA SER A 46 5.14 6.74 -38.89
C SER A 46 5.80 7.04 -37.53
N GLU A 47 5.52 6.24 -36.51
CA GLU A 47 6.22 6.29 -35.21
C GLU A 47 7.70 5.93 -35.35
N GLY A 48 8.05 4.98 -36.22
CA GLY A 48 9.44 4.67 -36.57
C GLY A 48 10.19 5.88 -37.13
N VAL A 49 9.55 6.63 -38.04
CA VAL A 49 10.12 7.88 -38.60
C VAL A 49 10.29 8.93 -37.51
N ILE A 50 9.30 9.13 -36.63
CA ILE A 50 9.37 10.11 -35.54
C ILE A 50 10.50 9.75 -34.55
N ARG A 51 10.59 8.47 -34.18
CA ARG A 51 11.62 7.96 -33.25
C ARG A 51 13.03 8.09 -33.83
N SER A 52 13.19 7.83 -35.13
CA SER A 52 14.51 7.89 -35.77
C SER A 52 15.15 9.29 -35.72
N LEU A 53 14.35 10.36 -35.72
CA LEU A 53 14.87 11.72 -35.53
C LEU A 53 15.51 11.90 -34.15
N GLY A 54 14.87 11.41 -33.09
CA GLY A 54 15.40 11.47 -31.73
C GLY A 54 16.65 10.60 -31.53
N GLU A 55 16.73 9.46 -32.21
CA GLU A 55 17.86 8.52 -32.17
C GLU A 55 19.07 8.96 -33.00
N SER A 56 18.88 9.85 -33.97
CA SER A 56 19.96 10.32 -34.84
C SER A 56 21.04 11.11 -34.08
N TYR A 57 22.26 11.12 -34.62
CA TYR A 57 23.40 11.85 -34.04
C TYR A 57 23.28 13.35 -34.33
N GLN A 58 23.29 14.17 -33.27
CA GLN A 58 23.21 15.64 -33.35
C GLN A 58 22.05 16.23 -34.21
N PRO A 59 20.77 15.89 -33.96
CA PRO A 59 19.60 16.38 -34.73
C PRO A 59 19.24 17.84 -34.45
N TYR A 60 20.06 18.60 -33.74
CA TYR A 60 19.70 19.91 -33.19
C TYR A 60 19.31 20.92 -34.26
N GLN A 61 20.05 20.98 -35.37
CA GLN A 61 19.78 21.92 -36.46
C GLN A 61 18.43 21.65 -37.13
N ILE A 62 18.12 20.38 -37.42
CA ILE A 62 16.83 20.00 -38.01
C ILE A 62 15.67 20.18 -37.02
N CYS A 63 15.86 19.87 -35.74
CA CYS A 63 14.83 20.09 -34.73
C CYS A 63 14.50 21.58 -34.58
N GLN A 64 15.52 22.45 -34.47
CA GLN A 64 15.33 23.90 -34.41
C GLN A 64 14.65 24.43 -35.69
N PHE A 65 15.04 23.92 -36.86
CA PHE A 65 14.43 24.28 -38.12
C PHE A 65 12.93 23.90 -38.18
N ILE A 66 12.57 22.68 -37.77
CA ILE A 66 11.17 22.23 -37.71
C ILE A 66 10.37 23.09 -36.72
N ILE A 67 10.91 23.35 -35.52
CA ILE A 67 10.26 24.16 -34.48
C ILE A 67 9.95 25.58 -34.99
N GLN A 68 10.87 26.19 -35.74
CA GLN A 68 10.72 27.55 -36.25
C GLN A 68 9.87 27.66 -37.51
N ASN A 69 9.88 26.67 -38.40
CA ASN A 69 9.33 26.80 -39.76
C ASN A 69 8.10 25.92 -40.03
N SER A 70 7.89 24.85 -39.27
CA SER A 70 6.76 23.94 -39.51
C SER A 70 5.43 24.58 -39.12
N LEU A 71 4.45 24.48 -40.02
CA LEU A 71 3.08 24.93 -39.75
C LEU A 71 2.29 23.89 -38.94
N ILE A 72 2.76 22.64 -38.87
CA ILE A 72 2.09 21.53 -38.19
C ILE A 72 2.45 21.54 -36.69
N PRO A 73 1.49 21.77 -35.78
CA PRO A 73 1.77 21.84 -34.33
C PRO A 73 2.32 20.53 -33.74
N SER A 74 1.84 19.37 -34.22
CA SER A 74 2.33 18.05 -33.78
C SER A 74 3.78 17.81 -34.20
N ALA A 75 4.18 18.25 -35.40
CA ALA A 75 5.57 18.19 -35.84
C ALA A 75 6.50 19.04 -34.95
N ARG A 76 6.08 20.26 -34.58
CA ARG A 76 6.84 21.10 -33.64
C ARG A 76 6.97 20.45 -32.26
N PHE A 77 5.89 19.85 -31.76
CA PHE A 77 5.90 19.12 -30.48
C PHE A 77 6.86 17.93 -30.51
N GLN A 78 6.82 17.11 -31.56
CA GLN A 78 7.68 15.93 -31.69
C GLN A 78 9.15 16.31 -31.94
N ALA A 79 9.41 17.38 -32.69
CA ALA A 79 10.77 17.92 -32.86
C ALA A 79 11.36 18.42 -31.54
N ALA A 80 10.56 19.05 -30.67
CA ALA A 80 11.00 19.41 -29.32
C ALA A 80 11.32 18.17 -28.47
N ALA A 81 10.52 17.09 -28.58
CA ALA A 81 10.79 15.82 -27.91
C ALA A 81 12.09 15.15 -28.41
N ALA A 82 12.31 15.12 -29.73
CA ALA A 82 13.52 14.58 -30.34
C ALA A 82 14.76 15.37 -29.91
N MET A 83 14.68 16.71 -29.89
CA MET A 83 15.76 17.57 -29.39
C MET A 83 16.12 17.27 -27.94
N ARG A 84 15.11 17.07 -27.07
CA ARG A 84 15.32 16.67 -25.67
C ARG A 84 16.04 15.32 -25.57
N GLU A 85 15.54 14.31 -26.27
CA GLU A 85 16.11 12.96 -26.22
C GLU A 85 17.57 12.93 -26.65
N ALA A 86 17.87 13.58 -27.77
CA ALA A 86 19.25 13.72 -28.23
C ALA A 86 20.12 14.51 -27.25
N ALA A 87 19.62 15.64 -26.73
CA ALA A 87 20.40 16.48 -25.82
C ALA A 87 20.69 15.79 -24.47
N ILE A 88 19.73 15.04 -23.91
CA ILE A 88 19.96 14.28 -22.66
C ILE A 88 20.95 13.14 -22.92
N ARG A 89 20.80 12.41 -24.02
CA ARG A 89 21.68 11.30 -24.42
C ARG A 89 23.12 11.79 -24.67
N GLU A 90 23.27 12.86 -25.41
CA GLU A 90 24.57 13.40 -25.84
C GLU A 90 25.12 14.49 -24.88
N TRP A 91 24.49 14.69 -23.71
CA TRP A 91 24.83 15.77 -22.78
C TRP A 91 26.34 15.91 -22.46
N PRO A 92 27.11 14.82 -22.25
CA PRO A 92 28.55 14.91 -22.01
C PRO A 92 29.37 15.40 -23.21
N LEU A 93 28.84 15.27 -24.43
CA LEU A 93 29.49 15.68 -25.68
C LEU A 93 29.23 17.15 -26.01
N LEU A 94 28.20 17.75 -25.42
CA LEU A 94 27.83 19.14 -25.64
C LEU A 94 28.79 20.10 -24.92
N THR A 95 29.20 21.15 -25.62
CA THR A 95 29.96 22.26 -25.02
C THR A 95 29.07 23.02 -24.01
N SER A 96 29.69 23.70 -23.04
CA SER A 96 28.95 24.55 -22.08
C SER A 96 28.08 25.61 -22.79
N GLN A 97 28.58 26.11 -23.92
CA GLN A 97 27.83 27.05 -24.77
C GLN A 97 26.60 26.39 -25.39
N ASN A 98 26.74 25.23 -26.06
CA ASN A 98 25.60 24.54 -26.68
C ASN A 98 24.50 24.20 -25.66
N LYS A 99 24.89 23.77 -24.45
CA LYS A 99 23.95 23.48 -23.36
C LYS A 99 23.11 24.71 -23.01
N THR A 100 23.76 25.87 -22.89
CA THR A 100 23.10 27.14 -22.58
C THR A 100 22.25 27.64 -23.75
N ASP A 101 22.75 27.50 -24.98
CA ASP A 101 22.07 27.94 -26.20
C ASP A 101 20.76 27.17 -26.43
N PHE A 102 20.71 25.86 -26.17
CA PHE A 102 19.49 25.07 -26.33
C PHE A 102 18.40 25.46 -25.33
N ILE A 103 18.77 25.72 -24.07
CA ILE A 103 17.83 26.21 -23.05
C ILE A 103 17.33 27.60 -23.44
N THR A 104 18.24 28.49 -23.82
CA THR A 104 17.93 29.87 -24.22
C THR A 104 17.06 29.91 -25.48
N PHE A 105 17.30 29.01 -26.44
CA PHE A 105 16.48 28.85 -27.64
C PHE A 105 15.04 28.50 -27.29
N CYS A 106 14.82 27.48 -26.46
CA CYS A 106 13.48 27.07 -26.05
C CYS A 106 12.77 28.20 -25.30
N LEU A 107 13.44 28.83 -24.34
CA LEU A 107 12.91 29.95 -23.58
C LEU A 107 12.53 31.12 -24.51
N SER A 108 13.43 31.53 -25.40
CA SER A 108 13.20 32.63 -26.34
C SER A 108 12.05 32.33 -27.29
N TYR A 109 11.94 31.11 -27.80
CA TYR A 109 10.84 30.70 -28.67
C TYR A 109 9.50 30.78 -27.93
N VAL A 110 9.44 30.31 -26.68
CA VAL A 110 8.24 30.36 -25.85
C VAL A 110 7.79 31.80 -25.62
N MET A 111 8.74 32.71 -25.33
CA MET A 111 8.41 34.12 -25.12
C MET A 111 7.98 34.83 -26.42
N GLN A 112 8.65 34.56 -27.55
CA GLN A 112 8.32 35.17 -28.84
C GLN A 112 6.95 34.71 -29.38
N ASN A 113 6.56 33.47 -29.07
CA ASN A 113 5.31 32.87 -29.55
C ASN A 113 4.25 32.73 -28.45
N ALA A 114 4.34 33.53 -27.39
CA ALA A 114 3.46 33.46 -26.23
C ALA A 114 1.97 33.70 -26.53
N SER A 115 1.66 34.40 -27.64
CA SER A 115 0.28 34.63 -28.10
C SER A 115 -0.26 33.52 -29.03
N SER A 116 0.50 32.45 -29.26
CA SER A 116 0.10 31.35 -30.14
C SER A 116 -1.10 30.57 -29.56
N PRO A 117 -2.07 30.12 -30.39
CA PRO A 117 -3.19 29.30 -29.94
C PRO A 117 -2.79 27.86 -29.55
N HIS A 118 -1.59 27.40 -29.92
CA HIS A 118 -1.14 26.03 -29.66
C HIS A 118 -0.39 25.92 -28.31
N SER A 119 -1.12 26.06 -27.21
CA SER A 119 -0.56 26.06 -25.84
C SER A 119 0.25 24.80 -25.50
N PHE A 120 -0.15 23.63 -26.01
CA PHE A 120 0.56 22.37 -25.77
C PHE A 120 1.99 22.32 -26.34
N VAL A 121 2.26 23.05 -27.43
CA VAL A 121 3.61 23.18 -28.00
C VAL A 121 4.49 24.03 -27.08
N GLN A 122 3.93 25.11 -26.54
CA GLN A 122 4.63 25.96 -25.58
C GLN A 122 4.93 25.22 -24.28
N ALA A 123 3.94 24.49 -23.75
CA ALA A 123 4.12 23.65 -22.57
C ALA A 123 5.22 22.59 -22.79
N LYS A 124 5.26 21.96 -23.98
CA LYS A 124 6.30 20.99 -24.32
C LYS A 124 7.69 21.63 -24.34
N LEU A 125 7.85 22.79 -24.99
CA LEU A 125 9.14 23.49 -25.05
C LEU A 125 9.59 23.98 -23.68
N SER A 126 8.68 24.47 -22.84
CA SER A 126 8.95 24.80 -21.44
C SER A 126 9.43 23.58 -20.65
N ALA A 127 8.77 22.44 -20.79
CA ALA A 127 9.18 21.18 -20.15
C ALA A 127 10.56 20.71 -20.64
N VAL A 128 10.82 20.78 -21.96
CA VAL A 128 12.14 20.44 -22.53
C VAL A 128 13.22 21.35 -21.96
N ALA A 129 12.98 22.66 -21.92
CA ALA A 129 13.94 23.60 -21.35
C ALA A 129 14.18 23.32 -19.85
N ALA A 130 13.14 23.06 -19.07
CA ALA A 130 13.24 22.69 -17.66
C ALA A 130 14.06 21.41 -17.46
N GLN A 131 13.85 20.39 -18.31
CA GLN A 131 14.59 19.13 -18.29
C GLN A 131 16.08 19.33 -18.60
N LEU A 132 16.40 20.09 -19.66
CA LEU A 132 17.79 20.41 -20.00
C LEU A 132 18.44 21.27 -18.92
N PHE A 133 17.69 22.20 -18.31
CA PHE A 133 18.21 23.04 -17.24
C PHE A 133 18.49 22.23 -15.97
N LYS A 134 17.58 21.32 -15.58
CA LYS A 134 17.82 20.35 -14.49
C LYS A 134 19.01 19.46 -14.81
N ARG A 135 19.11 18.92 -16.04
CA ARG A 135 20.20 18.04 -16.47
C ARG A 135 21.58 18.68 -16.30
N GLY A 136 21.68 19.99 -16.53
CA GLY A 136 22.89 20.79 -16.31
C GLY A 136 23.00 21.46 -14.95
N TRP A 137 22.04 21.28 -14.05
CA TRP A 137 21.88 22.10 -12.84
C TRP A 137 23.15 22.17 -11.98
N LEU A 138 23.81 21.04 -11.78
CA LEU A 138 25.04 20.96 -10.99
C LEU A 138 26.31 21.35 -11.78
N GLU A 139 26.22 21.41 -13.11
CA GLU A 139 27.34 21.80 -14.00
C GLU A 139 27.38 23.31 -14.26
N PHE A 140 26.22 23.98 -14.20
CA PHE A 140 26.13 25.42 -14.48
C PHE A 140 26.68 26.25 -13.33
N MET A 141 27.52 27.22 -13.68
CA MET A 141 28.03 28.22 -12.74
C MET A 141 26.91 29.18 -12.33
N PRO A 142 26.92 29.73 -11.10
CA PRO A 142 25.93 30.71 -10.65
C PRO A 142 25.59 31.82 -11.67
N PRO A 143 26.55 32.51 -12.31
CA PRO A 143 26.23 33.57 -13.28
C PRO A 143 25.46 33.08 -14.52
N GLN A 144 25.61 31.81 -14.92
CA GLN A 144 24.84 31.25 -16.03
C GLN A 144 23.37 31.05 -15.64
N LYS A 145 23.12 30.58 -14.41
CA LYS A 145 21.77 30.46 -13.86
C LYS A 145 21.14 31.83 -13.68
N ASP A 146 21.89 32.78 -13.12
CA ASP A 146 21.44 34.15 -12.88
C ASP A 146 21.01 34.87 -14.17
N ALA A 147 21.72 34.65 -15.28
CA ALA A 147 21.36 35.23 -16.57
C ALA A 147 20.00 34.71 -17.10
N LEU A 148 19.76 33.39 -17.01
CA LEU A 148 18.49 32.78 -17.40
C LEU A 148 17.35 33.23 -16.47
N PHE A 149 17.61 33.26 -15.18
CA PHE A 149 16.65 33.71 -14.17
C PHE A 149 16.33 35.19 -14.28
N TYR A 150 17.28 36.03 -14.67
CA TYR A 150 17.03 37.43 -14.96
C TYR A 150 16.04 37.58 -16.12
N GLN A 151 16.26 36.89 -17.24
CA GLN A 151 15.33 36.90 -18.38
C GLN A 151 13.94 36.40 -17.99
N LEU A 152 13.87 35.32 -17.23
CA LEU A 152 12.60 34.76 -16.76
C LEU A 152 11.85 35.71 -15.82
N ASN A 153 12.57 36.38 -14.90
CA ASN A 153 11.99 37.36 -14.00
C ASN A 153 11.42 38.57 -14.76
N GLN A 154 12.13 39.09 -15.76
CA GLN A 154 11.62 40.19 -16.61
C GLN A 154 10.32 39.79 -17.34
N ALA A 155 10.20 38.53 -17.77
CA ALA A 155 8.97 38.00 -18.34
C ALA A 155 7.83 37.95 -17.31
N ILE A 156 8.09 37.39 -16.11
CA ILE A 156 7.11 37.26 -15.02
C ILE A 156 6.62 38.62 -14.49
N LEU A 157 7.48 39.64 -14.49
CA LEU A 157 7.11 41.02 -14.13
C LEU A 157 6.20 41.70 -15.17
N GLY A 158 5.95 41.05 -16.32
CA GLY A 158 5.02 41.55 -17.33
C GLY A 158 5.54 42.69 -18.20
N ILE A 159 6.85 42.97 -18.16
CA ILE A 159 7.50 44.07 -18.91
C ILE A 159 7.27 43.95 -20.42
N HIS A 160 7.11 42.72 -20.92
CA HIS A 160 6.89 42.42 -22.33
C HIS A 160 5.42 42.11 -22.69
N GLY A 161 4.47 42.38 -21.79
CA GLY A 161 3.04 42.19 -21.99
C GLY A 161 2.48 40.89 -21.38
N LEU A 162 1.16 40.81 -21.28
CA LEU A 162 0.44 39.76 -20.52
C LEU A 162 0.67 38.33 -21.04
N HIS A 163 0.77 38.15 -22.36
CA HIS A 163 1.03 36.82 -22.93
C HIS A 163 2.39 36.28 -22.52
N VAL A 164 3.44 37.13 -22.58
CA VAL A 164 4.80 36.77 -22.17
C VAL A 164 4.86 36.54 -20.66
N GLN A 165 4.10 37.33 -19.89
CA GLN A 165 3.93 37.13 -18.45
C GLN A 165 3.38 35.73 -18.12
N PHE A 166 2.27 35.36 -18.76
CA PHE A 166 1.66 34.05 -18.62
C PHE A 166 2.62 32.92 -19.04
N ALA A 167 3.33 33.08 -20.15
CA ALA A 167 4.32 32.11 -20.61
C ALA A 167 5.49 31.95 -19.63
N GLY A 168 5.97 33.05 -19.03
CA GLY A 168 7.00 33.03 -18.00
C GLY A 168 6.59 32.26 -16.75
N ILE A 169 5.36 32.45 -16.26
CA ILE A 169 4.82 31.73 -15.11
C ILE A 169 4.72 30.22 -15.41
N ASN A 170 4.15 29.83 -16.56
CA ASN A 170 4.04 28.41 -16.94
C ASN A 170 5.40 27.73 -17.16
N PHE A 171 6.40 28.48 -17.62
CA PHE A 171 7.77 27.98 -17.71
C PHE A 171 8.32 27.67 -16.32
N LEU A 172 8.17 28.61 -15.38
CA LEU A 172 8.59 28.43 -14.00
C LEU A 172 7.85 27.26 -13.32
N GLN A 173 6.56 27.09 -13.63
CA GLN A 173 5.78 25.93 -13.21
C GLN A 173 6.36 24.62 -13.74
N SER A 174 6.70 24.56 -15.03
CA SER A 174 7.36 23.40 -15.63
C SER A 174 8.71 23.10 -14.96
N LEU A 175 9.45 24.14 -14.57
CA LEU A 175 10.72 24.02 -13.87
C LEU A 175 10.54 23.44 -12.46
N VAL A 176 9.60 23.96 -11.67
CA VAL A 176 9.30 23.42 -10.33
C VAL A 176 8.84 21.97 -10.44
N SER A 177 7.93 21.64 -11.37
CA SER A 177 7.48 20.26 -11.62
C SER A 177 8.65 19.33 -11.94
N GLU A 178 9.58 19.75 -12.79
CA GLU A 178 10.70 18.91 -13.18
C GLU A 178 11.64 18.60 -12.01
N PHE A 179 11.76 19.49 -11.02
CA PHE A 179 12.60 19.25 -9.84
C PHE A 179 11.89 18.47 -8.73
N ALA A 180 10.55 18.43 -8.72
CA ALA A 180 9.79 17.67 -7.73
C ALA A 180 9.96 16.15 -7.92
N PRO A 181 10.07 15.36 -6.82
CA PRO A 181 10.17 13.90 -6.84
C PRO A 181 9.16 13.18 -7.73
N SER A 182 7.87 13.50 -7.55
CA SER A 182 6.73 12.79 -8.16
C SER A 182 6.60 13.04 -9.66
N THR A 183 7.18 14.13 -10.16
CA THR A 183 7.03 14.59 -11.55
C THR A 183 8.37 14.73 -12.28
N SER A 184 9.48 14.37 -11.65
CA SER A 184 10.81 14.40 -12.25
C SER A 184 10.93 13.43 -13.41
N SER A 185 11.49 13.89 -14.52
CA SER A 185 11.73 13.05 -15.69
C SER A 185 12.87 12.05 -15.46
N VAL A 186 12.75 10.87 -16.07
CA VAL A 186 13.83 9.88 -16.11
C VAL A 186 14.93 10.38 -17.05
N MET A 187 16.09 10.74 -16.49
CA MET A 187 17.23 11.27 -17.26
C MET A 187 18.41 10.27 -17.37
N GLY A 188 18.21 9.03 -16.92
CA GLY A 188 19.29 8.05 -16.79
C GLY A 188 20.35 8.45 -15.76
N LEU A 189 19.99 9.32 -14.81
CA LEU A 189 20.85 9.80 -13.74
C LEU A 189 20.47 9.19 -12.38
N PRO A 190 21.42 9.08 -11.44
CA PRO A 190 21.19 8.50 -10.12
C PRO A 190 20.23 9.32 -9.26
N ARG A 191 19.56 8.66 -8.32
CA ARG A 191 18.64 9.30 -7.37
C ARG A 191 19.31 10.44 -6.59
N GLU A 192 20.59 10.29 -6.23
CA GLU A 192 21.37 11.31 -5.53
C GLU A 192 21.47 12.60 -6.33
N PHE A 193 21.56 12.53 -7.66
CA PHE A 193 21.56 13.71 -8.53
C PHE A 193 20.24 14.46 -8.42
N HIS A 194 19.12 13.75 -8.56
CA HIS A 194 17.77 14.34 -8.44
C HIS A 194 17.56 14.95 -7.05
N GLU A 195 18.05 14.28 -6.01
CA GLU A 195 17.95 14.72 -4.63
C GLU A 195 18.82 15.94 -4.32
N GLN A 196 20.00 16.04 -4.93
CA GLN A 196 20.87 17.23 -4.86
C GLN A 196 20.25 18.41 -5.60
N CYS A 197 19.69 18.18 -6.78
CA CYS A 197 18.98 19.21 -7.55
C CYS A 197 17.78 19.75 -6.77
N ARG A 198 16.95 18.85 -6.23
CA ARG A 198 15.81 19.19 -5.35
C ARG A 198 16.25 20.06 -4.18
N LYS A 199 17.28 19.62 -3.44
CA LYS A 199 17.80 20.34 -2.27
C LYS A 199 18.32 21.74 -2.62
N SER A 200 19.08 21.87 -3.71
CA SER A 200 19.58 23.17 -4.16
C SER A 200 18.46 24.08 -4.64
N LEU A 201 17.46 23.57 -5.37
CA LEU A 201 16.31 24.39 -5.78
C LEU A 201 15.54 24.92 -4.56
N GLU A 202 15.24 24.04 -3.60
CA GLU A 202 14.49 24.36 -2.38
C GLU A 202 15.19 25.43 -1.54
N LEU A 203 16.50 25.28 -1.30
CA LEU A 203 17.28 26.19 -0.46
C LEU A 203 17.57 27.53 -1.16
N ASP A 204 17.95 27.50 -2.43
CA ASP A 204 18.57 28.67 -3.08
C ASP A 204 17.56 29.50 -3.90
N TYR A 205 16.50 28.89 -4.47
CA TYR A 205 15.67 29.55 -5.50
C TYR A 205 14.16 29.51 -5.26
N LEU A 206 13.62 28.47 -4.62
CA LEU A 206 12.18 28.25 -4.52
C LEU A 206 11.45 29.42 -3.82
N LYS A 207 12.06 30.00 -2.78
CA LYS A 207 11.56 31.20 -2.10
C LYS A 207 11.50 32.42 -3.02
N THR A 208 12.51 32.58 -3.88
CA THR A 208 12.58 33.68 -4.86
C THR A 208 11.50 33.53 -5.93
N PHE A 209 11.29 32.30 -6.43
CA PHE A 209 10.24 32.00 -7.41
C PHE A 209 8.85 32.29 -6.86
N TYR A 210 8.63 31.96 -5.59
CA TYR A 210 7.38 32.30 -4.91
C TYR A 210 7.13 33.81 -4.90
N ARG A 211 8.14 34.63 -4.53
CA ARG A 211 8.03 36.09 -4.53
C ARG A 211 7.71 36.67 -5.91
N TRP A 212 8.41 36.23 -6.96
CA TRP A 212 8.12 36.69 -8.33
C TRP A 212 6.69 36.39 -8.74
N THR A 213 6.21 35.21 -8.38
CA THR A 213 4.85 34.77 -8.70
C THR A 213 3.80 35.57 -7.94
N GLN A 214 4.05 35.85 -6.65
CA GLN A 214 3.22 36.71 -5.81
C GLN A 214 3.15 38.15 -6.35
N GLU A 215 4.28 38.73 -6.75
CA GLU A 215 4.36 40.06 -7.35
C GLU A 215 3.58 40.11 -8.67
N ALA A 216 3.71 39.07 -9.52
CA ALA A 216 2.96 38.97 -10.77
C ALA A 216 1.45 38.95 -10.51
N ALA A 217 0.96 38.14 -9.57
CA ALA A 217 -0.46 38.11 -9.20
C ALA A 217 -0.95 39.46 -8.65
N SER A 218 -0.16 40.09 -7.77
CA SER A 218 -0.47 41.39 -7.17
C SER A 218 -0.55 42.50 -8.23
N SER A 219 0.34 42.48 -9.22
CA SER A 219 0.42 43.50 -10.28
C SER A 219 -0.85 43.60 -11.15
N VAL A 220 -1.57 42.49 -11.32
CA VAL A 220 -2.77 42.40 -12.15
C VAL A 220 -4.08 42.47 -11.34
N THR A 221 -4.00 42.35 -10.02
CA THR A 221 -5.17 42.25 -9.12
C THR A 221 -6.12 43.44 -9.23
N ASN A 222 -5.61 44.68 -9.19
CA ASN A 222 -6.46 45.88 -9.21
C ASN A 222 -7.31 45.98 -10.48
N LYS A 223 -6.76 45.56 -11.63
CA LYS A 223 -7.50 45.57 -12.90
C LYS A 223 -8.61 44.52 -12.93
N ILE A 224 -8.38 43.35 -12.32
CA ILE A 224 -9.37 42.28 -12.19
C ILE A 224 -10.51 42.75 -11.28
N ILE A 225 -10.19 43.39 -10.16
CA ILE A 225 -11.19 43.88 -9.20
C ILE A 225 -11.99 45.04 -9.78
N GLN A 226 -11.40 45.95 -10.55
CA GLN A 226 -12.09 47.13 -11.10
C GLN A 226 -12.90 46.87 -12.38
N SER A 227 -12.70 45.75 -13.08
CA SER A 227 -13.37 45.48 -14.36
C SER A 227 -14.61 44.60 -14.21
N ASP A 228 -15.74 45.02 -14.78
CA ASP A 228 -17.00 44.27 -14.76
C ASP A 228 -17.10 43.24 -15.92
N SER A 229 -15.98 42.97 -16.62
CA SER A 229 -15.94 42.09 -17.80
C SER A 229 -14.72 41.16 -17.79
N ALA A 230 -14.74 40.11 -18.61
CA ALA A 230 -13.64 39.14 -18.67
C ALA A 230 -12.35 39.79 -19.18
N VAL A 231 -11.39 39.99 -18.28
CA VAL A 231 -10.08 40.60 -18.60
C VAL A 231 -8.99 39.54 -18.79
N PRO A 232 -8.03 39.73 -19.73
CA PRO A 232 -6.94 38.78 -19.97
C PRO A 232 -6.01 38.60 -18.76
N GLU A 233 -5.94 39.60 -17.87
CA GLU A 233 -5.24 39.56 -16.58
C GLU A 233 -5.64 38.36 -15.71
N VAL A 234 -6.87 37.86 -15.82
CA VAL A 234 -7.36 36.69 -15.07
C VAL A 234 -6.48 35.46 -15.33
N LYS A 235 -6.02 35.25 -16.57
CA LYS A 235 -5.17 34.09 -16.93
C LYS A 235 -3.81 34.14 -16.22
N VAL A 236 -3.21 35.33 -16.15
CA VAL A 236 -1.93 35.54 -15.46
C VAL A 236 -2.09 35.30 -13.96
N CYS A 237 -3.13 35.88 -13.35
CA CYS A 237 -3.39 35.72 -11.92
C CYS A 237 -3.68 34.26 -11.56
N THR A 238 -4.50 33.57 -12.35
CA THR A 238 -4.81 32.14 -12.14
C THR A 238 -3.53 31.28 -12.17
N ALA A 239 -2.71 31.42 -13.23
CA ALA A 239 -1.46 30.67 -13.34
C ALA A 239 -0.48 30.98 -12.20
N ALA A 240 -0.44 32.24 -11.73
CA ALA A 240 0.38 32.63 -10.60
C ALA A 240 -0.09 31.95 -9.30
N LEU A 241 -1.40 31.96 -9.01
CA LEU A 241 -1.96 31.29 -7.85
C LEU A 241 -1.72 29.77 -7.89
N ASP A 242 -1.88 29.14 -9.06
CA ASP A 242 -1.61 27.71 -9.25
C ASP A 242 -0.14 27.35 -9.01
N LEU A 243 0.80 28.18 -9.47
CA LEU A 243 2.23 27.98 -9.21
C LEU A 243 2.56 28.19 -7.73
N MET A 244 1.96 29.19 -7.07
CA MET A 244 2.13 29.39 -5.63
C MET A 244 1.62 28.17 -4.85
N LEU A 245 0.46 27.63 -5.24
CA LEU A 245 -0.09 26.40 -4.67
C LEU A 245 0.86 25.21 -4.88
N GLN A 246 1.39 25.03 -6.10
CA GLN A 246 2.36 23.98 -6.39
C GLN A 246 3.61 24.09 -5.53
N ILE A 247 4.13 25.31 -5.32
CA ILE A 247 5.30 25.54 -4.46
C ILE A 247 4.99 25.23 -2.98
N LEU A 248 3.78 25.54 -2.50
CA LEU A 248 3.37 25.17 -1.13
C LEU A 248 3.14 23.65 -0.97
N ASN A 249 2.73 22.97 -2.04
CA ASN A 249 2.66 21.51 -2.12
C ASN A 249 4.03 20.84 -2.36
N TRP A 250 5.11 21.60 -2.28
CA TRP A 250 6.45 21.04 -2.26
C TRP A 250 6.68 20.26 -0.95
N ASP A 251 7.25 19.07 -1.05
CA ASP A 251 7.65 18.28 0.11
C ASP A 251 8.90 18.91 0.73
N PHE A 252 8.73 19.83 1.68
CA PHE A 252 9.82 20.56 2.33
C PHE A 252 10.62 19.64 3.27
N ARG A 253 11.96 19.71 3.21
CA ARG A 253 12.80 18.94 4.14
C ARG A 253 12.89 19.66 5.48
N CYS A 254 12.06 19.27 6.44
CA CYS A 254 12.20 19.77 7.80
C CYS A 254 13.43 19.17 8.51
N ASN A 255 14.07 19.98 9.36
CA ASN A 255 15.20 19.63 10.24
C ASN A 255 14.77 18.69 11.39
N THR A 256 14.07 17.60 11.10
CA THR A 256 13.89 16.51 12.06
C THR A 256 15.14 15.66 12.03
N SER A 257 15.95 15.76 13.09
CA SER A 257 17.11 14.92 13.38
C SER A 257 16.95 13.47 12.88
N ASP A 258 17.60 13.15 11.76
CA ASP A 258 18.17 11.88 11.23
C ASP A 258 17.76 10.49 11.79
N THR A 259 16.64 10.31 12.48
CA THR A 259 16.36 9.06 13.22
C THR A 259 15.01 8.40 12.96
N LYS A 260 14.11 8.96 12.12
CA LYS A 260 12.86 8.25 11.76
C LYS A 260 12.40 8.31 10.30
N ILE A 261 13.19 8.84 9.36
CA ILE A 261 12.82 8.90 7.94
C ILE A 261 13.80 8.05 7.12
N ASN A 262 13.71 6.73 7.26
CA ASN A 262 14.27 5.78 6.30
C ASN A 262 13.15 4.89 5.71
N VAL A 263 11.91 5.38 5.71
CA VAL A 263 10.77 4.74 5.05
C VAL A 263 10.33 5.63 3.88
N SER A 264 10.82 5.25 2.69
CA SER A 264 10.11 5.28 1.40
C SER A 264 9.43 6.55 0.87
N VAL A 265 10.16 7.67 0.73
CA VAL A 265 9.71 8.87 -0.04
C VAL A 265 9.59 8.62 -1.57
N PHE A 266 9.91 7.42 -2.06
CA PHE A 266 9.73 7.04 -3.48
C PHE A 266 9.05 5.66 -3.65
N SER A 267 8.21 5.26 -2.70
CA SER A 267 7.28 4.14 -2.92
C SER A 267 6.12 4.54 -3.83
N ALA A 268 6.42 4.91 -5.08
CA ALA A 268 5.44 4.89 -6.15
C ALA A 268 5.24 3.42 -6.56
N GLY A 269 4.40 2.68 -5.83
CA GLY A 269 3.98 1.34 -6.28
C GLY A 269 3.73 0.28 -5.21
N VAL A 270 4.09 0.50 -3.94
CA VAL A 270 3.64 -0.37 -2.85
C VAL A 270 2.73 0.45 -1.96
N ARG A 271 1.45 0.49 -2.34
CA ARG A 271 0.40 0.69 -1.35
C ARG A 271 0.69 -0.31 -0.23
N PRO A 272 0.72 0.08 1.06
CA PRO A 272 0.53 -0.93 2.08
C PRO A 272 -0.77 -1.65 1.72
N ASP A 273 -0.67 -2.94 1.37
CA ASP A 273 -1.83 -3.82 1.31
C ASP A 273 -2.55 -3.69 2.65
N GLY A 274 -3.81 -3.27 2.56
CA GLY A 274 -4.63 -2.76 3.64
C GLY A 274 -5.51 -1.69 3.04
N ASP A 275 -6.72 -2.09 2.60
CA ASP A 275 -7.80 -1.27 2.04
C ASP A 275 -8.32 -0.22 3.04
N SER A 276 -7.45 0.61 3.61
CA SER A 276 -7.88 1.83 4.28
C SER A 276 -8.22 2.84 3.20
N LEU A 277 -9.49 3.23 3.09
CA LEU A 277 -9.86 4.32 2.18
C LEU A 277 -9.04 5.55 2.57
N LYS A 278 -8.56 6.24 1.55
CA LYS A 278 -7.73 7.44 1.69
C LYS A 278 -8.47 8.44 2.57
N ARG A 279 -7.99 8.67 3.81
CA ARG A 279 -8.30 9.91 4.55
C ARG A 279 -8.17 11.07 3.57
N SER A 280 -9.12 11.99 3.56
CA SER A 280 -9.14 13.15 2.66
C SER A 280 -7.74 13.78 2.65
N GLU A 281 -7.06 13.77 1.50
CA GLU A 281 -5.63 14.07 1.41
C GLU A 281 -5.36 15.51 1.89
N CYS A 282 -4.92 15.67 3.15
CA CYS A 282 -4.49 16.94 3.72
C CYS A 282 -2.96 17.04 3.72
N HIS A 283 -2.40 17.80 2.78
CA HIS A 283 -0.96 18.01 2.68
C HIS A 283 -0.49 19.09 3.67
N ILE A 284 0.28 18.69 4.69
CA ILE A 284 0.85 19.58 5.70
C ILE A 284 2.09 20.30 5.13
N VAL A 285 2.16 21.62 5.29
CA VAL A 285 3.24 22.46 4.73
C VAL A 285 4.17 22.92 5.84
N GLN A 286 5.43 22.48 5.81
CA GLN A 286 6.42 22.79 6.86
C GLN A 286 7.70 23.47 6.32
N PRO A 287 7.61 24.72 5.84
CA PRO A 287 8.77 25.43 5.34
C PRO A 287 9.69 25.89 6.50
N GLY A 288 10.98 26.10 6.19
CA GLY A 288 11.96 26.59 7.16
C GLY A 288 11.71 28.03 7.60
N SER A 289 12.39 28.47 8.67
CA SER A 289 12.28 29.83 9.23
C SER A 289 12.53 30.96 8.23
N ASP A 290 13.33 30.68 7.20
CA ASP A 290 13.62 31.64 6.13
C ASP A 290 12.38 32.01 5.31
N TRP A 291 11.31 31.23 5.32
CA TRP A 291 10.08 31.54 4.56
C TRP A 291 9.13 32.51 5.28
N ARG A 292 9.41 32.87 6.54
CA ARG A 292 8.50 33.64 7.40
C ARG A 292 8.16 35.02 6.84
N ASP A 293 9.14 35.72 6.29
CA ASP A 293 8.94 37.07 5.74
C ASP A 293 8.04 37.05 4.49
N VAL A 294 8.05 35.94 3.75
CA VAL A 294 7.27 35.78 2.52
C VAL A 294 5.86 35.27 2.82
N LEU A 295 5.72 34.23 3.63
CA LEU A 295 4.42 33.59 3.85
C LEU A 295 3.58 34.25 4.94
N ILE A 296 4.21 34.81 5.98
CA ILE A 296 3.48 35.28 7.18
C ILE A 296 3.49 36.81 7.29
N ILE A 297 4.66 37.46 7.18
CA ILE A 297 4.80 38.90 7.46
C ILE A 297 4.38 39.79 6.26
N SER A 298 4.40 39.26 5.04
CA SER A 298 4.18 40.02 3.79
C SER A 298 2.76 40.60 3.59
N GLY A 299 1.81 40.29 4.48
CA GLY A 299 0.40 40.69 4.34
C GLY A 299 -0.35 39.93 3.23
N GLN A 300 0.26 38.90 2.66
CA GLN A 300 -0.27 38.16 1.52
C GLN A 300 -1.63 37.50 1.79
N ILE A 301 -1.84 36.99 3.00
CA ILE A 301 -3.11 36.36 3.39
C ILE A 301 -4.23 37.39 3.30
N GLY A 302 -4.00 38.60 3.83
CA GLY A 302 -4.96 39.70 3.73
C GLY A 302 -5.26 40.08 2.29
N TRP A 303 -4.24 40.14 1.43
CA TRP A 303 -4.41 40.38 -0.01
C TRP A 303 -5.23 39.26 -0.68
N LEU A 304 -4.91 38.00 -0.43
CA LEU A 304 -5.56 36.84 -1.05
C LEU A 304 -7.03 36.74 -0.64
N LEU A 305 -7.32 36.93 0.66
CA LEU A 305 -8.69 36.99 1.17
C LEU A 305 -9.47 38.16 0.58
N SER A 306 -8.83 39.33 0.46
CA SER A 306 -9.46 40.51 -0.16
C SER A 306 -9.75 40.31 -1.65
N LEU A 307 -8.83 39.67 -2.39
CA LEU A 307 -9.03 39.29 -3.78
C LEU A 307 -10.22 38.34 -3.92
N TYR A 308 -10.27 37.27 -3.11
CA TYR A 308 -11.38 36.33 -3.15
C TYR A 308 -12.71 36.97 -2.75
N ALA A 309 -12.74 37.82 -1.71
CA ALA A 309 -13.93 38.55 -1.30
C ALA A 309 -14.47 39.47 -2.41
N ALA A 310 -13.59 40.16 -3.13
CA ALA A 310 -13.98 40.98 -4.28
C ALA A 310 -14.55 40.15 -5.43
N LEU A 311 -13.95 38.99 -5.73
CA LEU A 311 -14.49 38.04 -6.71
C LEU A 311 -15.87 37.51 -6.28
N ARG A 312 -16.01 37.19 -5.00
CA ARG A 312 -17.26 36.70 -4.39
C ARG A 312 -18.42 37.68 -4.52
N GLN A 313 -18.16 38.97 -4.30
CA GLN A 313 -19.16 40.02 -4.51
C GLN A 313 -19.62 40.10 -5.98
N LYS A 314 -18.70 39.96 -6.94
CA LYS A 314 -19.04 39.96 -8.38
C LYS A 314 -19.91 38.78 -8.79
N PHE A 315 -19.67 37.59 -8.24
CA PHE A 315 -20.52 36.41 -8.48
C PHE A 315 -21.98 36.66 -8.07
N SER A 316 -22.20 37.46 -7.01
CA SER A 316 -23.53 37.73 -6.49
C SER A 316 -24.34 38.72 -7.37
N CYS A 317 -23.67 39.55 -8.17
CA CYS A 317 -24.29 40.67 -8.87
C CYS A 317 -24.35 40.51 -10.41
N GLU A 318 -23.40 39.81 -11.05
CA GLU A 318 -23.12 40.00 -12.49
C GLU A 318 -22.96 38.72 -13.32
N GLY A 319 -23.46 37.57 -12.87
CA GLY A 319 -23.53 36.34 -13.69
C GLY A 319 -22.18 35.63 -13.92
N TYR A 320 -21.14 35.97 -13.15
CA TYR A 320 -19.91 35.18 -13.08
C TYR A 320 -20.13 33.87 -12.30
N TRP A 321 -19.41 32.81 -12.70
CA TRP A 321 -19.53 31.48 -12.09
C TRP A 321 -18.56 31.32 -10.90
N LEU A 322 -19.06 30.76 -9.80
CA LEU A 322 -18.29 30.48 -8.57
C LEU A 322 -17.05 29.61 -8.82
N ASP A 323 -17.10 28.81 -9.89
CA ASP A 323 -16.07 27.87 -10.34
C ASP A 323 -15.22 28.40 -11.48
N CYS A 324 -15.20 29.72 -11.69
CA CYS A 324 -14.23 30.29 -12.60
C CYS A 324 -12.79 29.97 -12.13
N PRO A 325 -11.82 29.76 -13.05
CA PRO A 325 -10.49 29.26 -12.70
C PRO A 325 -9.79 30.05 -11.59
N ILE A 326 -9.83 31.39 -11.64
CA ILE A 326 -9.20 32.26 -10.63
C ILE A 326 -9.78 32.07 -9.23
N ALA A 327 -11.10 31.87 -9.11
CA ALA A 327 -11.76 31.65 -7.83
C ALA A 327 -11.37 30.29 -7.24
N VAL A 328 -11.35 29.25 -8.08
CA VAL A 328 -10.91 27.91 -7.69
C VAL A 328 -9.45 27.93 -7.22
N SER A 329 -8.54 28.54 -7.98
CA SER A 329 -7.13 28.66 -7.61
C SER A 329 -6.94 29.47 -6.32
N ALA A 330 -7.70 30.55 -6.14
CA ALA A 330 -7.68 31.35 -4.92
C ALA A 330 -8.14 30.54 -3.69
N ARG A 331 -9.29 29.84 -3.78
CA ARG A 331 -9.78 28.99 -2.69
C ARG A 331 -8.80 27.87 -2.35
N LYS A 332 -8.28 27.15 -3.33
CA LYS A 332 -7.29 26.08 -3.11
C LYS A 332 -6.03 26.60 -2.42
N LEU A 333 -5.55 27.79 -2.80
CA LEU A 333 -4.41 28.41 -2.15
C LEU A 333 -4.74 28.82 -0.70
N ILE A 334 -5.93 29.37 -0.44
CA ILE A 334 -6.41 29.68 0.93
C ILE A 334 -6.46 28.40 1.79
N VAL A 335 -7.01 27.30 1.26
CA VAL A 335 -7.04 25.99 1.93
C VAL A 335 -5.62 25.53 2.26
N GLN A 336 -4.67 25.64 1.31
CA GLN A 336 -3.28 25.24 1.53
C GLN A 336 -2.59 26.09 2.61
N PHE A 337 -2.94 27.38 2.71
CA PHE A 337 -2.41 28.23 3.78
C PHE A 337 -2.89 27.81 5.18
N CYS A 338 -4.01 27.09 5.28
CA CYS A 338 -4.52 26.56 6.54
C CYS A 338 -3.69 25.37 7.06
N SER A 339 -2.90 24.71 6.21
CA SER A 339 -2.05 23.56 6.59
C SER A 339 -0.58 23.95 6.85
N VAL A 340 -0.25 25.24 6.81
CA VAL A 340 1.11 25.74 7.09
C VAL A 340 1.41 25.64 8.60
N THR A 341 2.49 24.96 8.96
CA THR A 341 2.92 24.77 10.35
C THR A 341 4.46 24.62 10.46
N GLY A 342 4.99 24.44 11.67
CA GLY A 342 6.42 24.20 11.90
C GLY A 342 7.26 25.47 12.13
N THR A 343 8.57 25.38 11.83
CA THR A 343 9.58 26.40 12.22
C THR A 343 9.45 27.75 11.51
N VAL A 344 8.56 27.86 10.52
CA VAL A 344 8.20 29.14 9.89
C VAL A 344 7.57 30.11 10.91
N PHE A 345 6.85 29.60 11.91
CA PHE A 345 6.38 30.41 13.04
C PHE A 345 7.47 30.61 14.09
N LEU A 346 7.42 31.72 14.83
CA LEU A 346 8.34 31.94 15.94
C LEU A 346 8.05 30.94 17.07
N SER A 347 9.03 30.70 17.93
CA SER A 347 8.82 29.97 19.19
C SER A 347 8.15 30.88 20.23
N ASP A 348 7.07 31.55 19.85
CA ASP A 348 6.34 32.56 20.64
C ASP A 348 5.10 31.96 21.32
N ASP A 349 5.21 30.70 21.76
CA ASP A 349 4.12 29.93 22.37
C ASP A 349 2.91 29.75 21.42
N GLY A 350 3.14 29.79 20.10
CA GLY A 350 2.13 29.53 19.07
C GLY A 350 1.26 30.73 18.68
N LYS A 351 1.43 31.90 19.30
CA LYS A 351 0.57 33.08 19.06
C LYS A 351 0.57 33.56 17.62
N MET A 352 1.73 33.60 16.96
CA MET A 352 1.82 33.99 15.55
C MET A 352 1.06 33.00 14.65
N HIS A 353 1.11 31.72 14.98
CA HIS A 353 0.37 30.68 14.25
C HIS A 353 -1.14 30.82 14.48
N GLU A 354 -1.58 31.08 15.71
CA GLU A 354 -2.99 31.35 16.02
C GLU A 354 -3.52 32.58 15.26
N GLN A 355 -2.76 33.68 15.20
CA GLN A 355 -3.15 34.87 14.45
C GLN A 355 -3.27 34.61 12.94
N HIS A 356 -2.34 33.82 12.38
CA HIS A 356 -2.36 33.38 10.98
C HIS A 356 -3.65 32.60 10.67
N LEU A 357 -3.95 31.59 11.49
CA LEU A 357 -5.15 30.77 11.32
C LEU A 357 -6.43 31.56 11.56
N LEU A 358 -6.44 32.49 12.52
CA LEU A 358 -7.58 33.36 12.81
C LEU A 358 -7.94 34.23 11.60
N GLN A 359 -6.94 34.79 10.93
CA GLN A 359 -7.13 35.59 9.73
C GLN A 359 -7.75 34.75 8.60
N LEU A 360 -7.23 33.55 8.35
CA LEU A 360 -7.79 32.63 7.35
C LEU A 360 -9.22 32.23 7.68
N LEU A 361 -9.47 31.82 8.93
CA LEU A 361 -10.78 31.41 9.41
C LEU A 361 -11.83 32.51 9.21
N SER A 362 -11.46 33.78 9.43
CA SER A 362 -12.38 34.92 9.22
C SER A 362 -12.91 35.03 7.79
N GLY A 363 -12.11 34.62 6.77
CA GLY A 363 -12.54 34.62 5.37
C GLY A 363 -13.24 33.34 4.91
N ILE A 364 -13.02 32.22 5.61
CA ILE A 364 -13.51 30.88 5.25
C ILE A 364 -14.86 30.59 5.91
N VAL A 365 -15.12 31.10 7.12
CA VAL A 365 -16.37 30.85 7.85
C VAL A 365 -17.59 31.27 7.01
N GLU A 366 -17.51 32.33 6.21
CA GLU A 366 -18.61 32.75 5.32
C GLU A 366 -18.95 31.76 4.20
N TRP A 367 -18.10 30.75 3.96
CA TRP A 367 -18.34 29.71 2.95
C TRP A 367 -19.25 28.60 3.47
N VAL A 368 -19.32 28.45 4.80
CA VAL A 368 -19.95 27.32 5.49
C VAL A 368 -20.99 27.74 6.55
N ASP A 369 -20.99 29.01 6.99
CA ASP A 369 -21.87 29.55 8.03
C ASP A 369 -22.82 30.64 7.48
N PRO A 370 -24.14 30.60 7.77
CA PRO A 370 -24.84 29.53 8.49
C PRO A 370 -25.12 28.32 7.57
N PRO A 371 -24.93 27.06 8.04
CA PRO A 371 -24.96 25.87 7.17
C PRO A 371 -26.27 25.65 6.41
N ASP A 372 -27.41 25.97 7.03
CA ASP A 372 -28.75 25.83 6.47
C ASP A 372 -28.97 26.77 5.28
N ALA A 373 -28.51 28.02 5.39
CA ALA A 373 -28.60 28.97 4.28
C ALA A 373 -27.70 28.55 3.11
N VAL A 374 -26.50 28.02 3.39
CA VAL A 374 -25.56 27.55 2.36
C VAL A 374 -26.12 26.34 1.62
N SER A 375 -26.59 25.32 2.35
CA SER A 375 -27.18 24.12 1.77
C SER A 375 -28.44 24.43 0.94
N GLN A 376 -29.32 25.31 1.43
CA GLN A 376 -30.50 25.77 0.69
C GLN A 376 -30.10 26.48 -0.62
N ALA A 377 -29.06 27.31 -0.59
CA ALA A 377 -28.55 27.96 -1.79
C ALA A 377 -28.02 26.94 -2.81
N ILE A 378 -27.32 25.89 -2.36
CA ILE A 378 -26.84 24.80 -3.22
C ILE A 378 -28.03 24.06 -3.86
N GLN A 379 -29.06 23.73 -3.08
CA GLN A 379 -30.28 23.11 -3.59
C GLN A 379 -31.02 24.00 -4.61
N CYS A 380 -30.87 25.32 -4.49
CA CYS A 380 -31.39 26.29 -5.46
C CYS A 380 -30.48 26.50 -6.68
N GLY A 381 -29.43 25.68 -6.86
CA GLY A 381 -28.54 25.69 -8.02
C GLY A 381 -27.26 26.51 -7.87
N LYS A 382 -26.90 26.95 -6.64
CA LYS A 382 -25.57 27.51 -6.36
C LYS A 382 -24.54 26.36 -6.35
N SER A 383 -23.32 26.63 -6.82
CA SER A 383 -22.22 25.66 -6.75
C SER A 383 -21.85 25.31 -5.30
N GLU A 384 -21.61 24.02 -5.09
CA GLU A 384 -21.21 23.36 -3.85
C GLU A 384 -19.72 23.57 -3.49
N SER A 385 -18.91 24.11 -4.40
CA SER A 385 -17.45 24.13 -4.25
C SER A 385 -16.96 24.96 -3.07
N GLU A 386 -17.62 26.08 -2.74
CA GLU A 386 -17.32 26.89 -1.55
C GLU A 386 -17.49 26.07 -0.25
N MET A 387 -18.57 25.29 -0.17
CA MET A 387 -18.86 24.44 0.99
C MET A 387 -17.78 23.36 1.15
N LEU A 388 -17.43 22.66 0.07
CA LEU A 388 -16.42 21.60 0.09
C LEU A 388 -15.01 22.13 0.41
N ASP A 389 -14.60 23.24 -0.22
CA ASP A 389 -13.31 23.88 0.09
C ASP A 389 -13.28 24.42 1.51
N GLY A 390 -14.42 24.91 2.04
CA GLY A 390 -14.57 25.28 3.44
C GLY A 390 -14.35 24.11 4.39
N CYS A 391 -14.97 22.95 4.13
CA CYS A 391 -14.73 21.73 4.89
C CYS A 391 -13.25 21.31 4.86
N ARG A 392 -12.61 21.33 3.68
CA ARG A 392 -11.17 21.00 3.53
C ARG A 392 -10.26 21.97 4.28
N ALA A 393 -10.59 23.26 4.31
CA ALA A 393 -9.88 24.24 5.11
C ALA A 393 -10.01 23.95 6.61
N LEU A 394 -11.22 23.65 7.10
CA LEU A 394 -11.43 23.29 8.50
C LEU A 394 -10.67 22.01 8.89
N LEU A 395 -10.57 21.03 7.97
CA LEU A 395 -9.71 19.85 8.14
C LEU A 395 -8.23 20.24 8.25
N ALA A 396 -7.73 21.07 7.34
CA ALA A 396 -6.36 21.57 7.41
C ALA A 396 -6.07 22.24 8.76
N ILE A 397 -6.96 23.11 9.25
CA ILE A 397 -6.83 23.75 10.57
C ILE A 397 -6.83 22.70 11.69
N ALA A 398 -7.74 21.72 11.65
CA ALA A 398 -7.81 20.65 12.66
C ALA A 398 -6.54 19.79 12.71
N THR A 399 -5.88 19.56 11.57
CA THR A 399 -4.65 18.74 11.52
C THR A 399 -3.42 19.45 12.09
N VAL A 400 -3.41 20.78 12.12
CA VAL A 400 -2.25 21.59 12.58
C VAL A 400 -2.46 22.25 13.94
N THR A 401 -3.63 22.09 14.57
CA THR A 401 -3.97 22.68 15.87
C THR A 401 -4.42 21.65 16.89
N THR A 402 -4.40 22.02 18.17
CA THR A 402 -5.07 21.24 19.22
C THR A 402 -6.56 21.61 19.28
N PRO A 403 -7.44 20.71 19.76
CA PRO A 403 -8.87 21.00 19.90
C PRO A 403 -9.17 22.28 20.68
N CYS A 404 -8.40 22.56 21.75
CA CYS A 404 -8.55 23.77 22.55
C CYS A 404 -8.19 25.05 21.78
N VAL A 405 -7.10 25.03 21.00
CA VAL A 405 -6.69 26.17 20.18
C VAL A 405 -7.73 26.45 19.10
N PHE A 406 -8.21 25.41 18.41
CA PHE A 406 -9.24 25.58 17.39
C PHE A 406 -10.54 26.15 17.99
N ASP A 407 -10.97 25.65 19.15
CA ASP A 407 -12.15 26.16 19.85
C ASP A 407 -12.06 27.66 20.17
N ASN A 408 -10.89 28.12 20.64
CA ASN A 408 -10.63 29.53 20.91
C ASN A 408 -10.63 30.38 19.64
N LEU A 409 -10.05 29.88 18.55
CA LEU A 409 -10.07 30.57 17.25
C LEU A 409 -11.50 30.83 16.79
N LEU A 410 -12.38 29.81 16.86
CA LEU A 410 -13.76 29.98 16.40
C LEU A 410 -14.58 30.88 17.33
N LYS A 411 -14.43 30.74 18.65
CA LYS A 411 -15.11 31.58 19.65
C LYS A 411 -14.78 33.07 19.54
N SER A 412 -13.60 33.40 19.01
CA SER A 412 -13.23 34.79 18.77
C SER A 412 -14.02 35.44 17.61
N GLN A 413 -14.60 34.64 16.72
CA GLN A 413 -15.34 35.08 15.53
C GLN A 413 -16.86 34.84 15.63
N ARG A 414 -17.27 33.86 16.42
CA ARG A 414 -18.66 33.38 16.54
C ARG A 414 -19.01 33.09 18.00
N PRO A 415 -20.31 33.10 18.37
CA PRO A 415 -20.74 32.87 19.75
C PRO A 415 -20.63 31.41 20.21
N PHE A 416 -20.16 30.50 19.35
CA PHE A 416 -20.10 29.06 19.61
C PHE A 416 -18.69 28.51 19.35
N GLY A 417 -18.37 27.41 20.02
CA GLY A 417 -17.10 26.68 19.88
C GLY A 417 -17.04 25.75 18.66
N THR A 418 -15.86 25.18 18.42
CA THR A 418 -15.56 24.35 17.23
C THR A 418 -16.46 23.14 17.14
N LEU A 419 -16.62 22.38 18.23
CA LEU A 419 -17.46 21.17 18.21
C LEU A 419 -18.94 21.49 17.96
N THR A 420 -19.43 22.61 18.50
CA THR A 420 -20.81 23.07 18.26
C THR A 420 -21.01 23.43 16.80
N PHE A 421 -20.06 24.13 16.19
CA PHE A 421 -20.13 24.49 14.77
C PHE A 421 -20.05 23.27 13.86
N LEU A 422 -19.09 22.36 14.10
CA LEU A 422 -18.98 21.11 13.34
C LEU A 422 -20.24 20.24 13.48
N SER A 423 -20.88 20.26 14.66
CA SER A 423 -22.16 19.58 14.89
C SER A 423 -23.29 20.19 14.06
N MET A 424 -23.39 21.52 14.00
CA MET A 424 -24.36 22.22 13.14
C MET A 424 -24.14 21.92 11.66
N LEU A 425 -22.88 21.98 11.20
CA LEU A 425 -22.50 21.74 9.82
C LEU A 425 -22.77 20.30 9.39
N MET A 426 -22.34 19.32 10.19
CA MET A 426 -22.58 17.90 9.93
C MET A 426 -24.07 17.55 10.01
N SER A 427 -24.81 18.13 10.95
CA SER A 427 -26.26 17.93 11.03
C SER A 427 -26.97 18.43 9.78
N GLU A 428 -26.54 19.55 9.20
CA GLU A 428 -27.14 20.05 7.97
C GLU A 428 -26.80 19.17 6.76
N VAL A 429 -25.54 18.73 6.62
CA VAL A 429 -25.13 17.77 5.59
C VAL A 429 -25.95 16.48 5.68
N MET A 430 -26.15 15.96 6.89
CA MET A 430 -26.97 14.78 7.12
C MET A 430 -28.46 15.00 6.81
N LYS A 431 -29.01 16.21 7.01
CA LYS A 431 -30.39 16.52 6.60
C LYS A 431 -30.54 16.52 5.08
N VAL A 432 -29.56 17.06 4.37
CA VAL A 432 -29.55 17.02 2.90
C VAL A 432 -29.53 15.55 2.43
N LEU A 433 -28.63 14.73 2.98
CA LEU A 433 -28.56 13.30 2.69
C LEU A 433 -29.89 12.58 2.98
N MET A 434 -30.58 12.91 4.08
CA MET A 434 -31.92 12.37 4.39
C MET A 434 -32.99 12.69 3.33
N THR A 435 -32.86 13.82 2.63
CA THR A 435 -33.85 14.27 1.63
C THR A 435 -33.58 13.72 0.23
N THR A 436 -32.31 13.47 -0.11
CA THR A 436 -31.87 12.95 -1.41
C THR A 436 -31.36 11.51 -1.26
N ILE A 437 -32.23 10.59 -0.85
CA ILE A 437 -31.92 9.15 -0.85
C ILE A 437 -31.86 8.70 -2.31
N THR A 438 -30.69 8.91 -2.94
CA THR A 438 -30.38 8.57 -4.33
C THR A 438 -29.00 7.92 -4.36
N ASP A 439 -28.79 6.97 -5.28
CA ASP A 439 -27.51 6.25 -5.44
C ASP A 439 -26.40 7.10 -6.10
N GLU A 440 -26.70 8.35 -6.51
CA GLU A 440 -25.70 9.27 -7.06
C GLU A 440 -24.87 9.95 -5.96
N GLU A 441 -23.55 9.95 -6.13
CA GLU A 441 -22.61 10.69 -5.28
C GLU A 441 -22.91 12.19 -5.36
N THR A 442 -23.59 12.73 -4.35
CA THR A 442 -23.84 14.17 -4.22
C THR A 442 -22.72 14.84 -3.42
N TRP A 443 -22.62 16.17 -3.51
CA TRP A 443 -21.68 16.97 -2.69
C TRP A 443 -21.77 16.68 -1.18
N SER A 444 -22.95 16.24 -0.70
CA SER A 444 -23.19 15.94 0.71
C SER A 444 -22.48 14.66 1.18
N TRP A 445 -22.21 13.71 0.28
CA TRP A 445 -21.37 12.54 0.58
C TRP A 445 -19.92 12.95 0.81
N GLU A 446 -19.35 13.74 -0.11
CA GLU A 446 -17.98 14.23 0.03
C GLU A 446 -17.83 15.14 1.26
N ALA A 447 -18.78 16.03 1.50
CA ALA A 447 -18.79 16.88 2.69
C ALA A 447 -18.84 16.05 3.98
N ARG A 448 -19.66 15.00 4.04
CA ARG A 448 -19.76 14.11 5.21
C ARG A 448 -18.42 13.46 5.51
N ASP A 449 -17.73 12.93 4.50
CA ASP A 449 -16.49 12.19 4.69
C ASP A 449 -15.35 13.12 5.12
N VAL A 450 -15.23 14.31 4.50
CA VAL A 450 -14.28 15.34 4.95
C VAL A 450 -14.59 15.76 6.40
N LEU A 451 -15.85 15.98 6.76
CA LEU A 451 -16.24 16.35 8.13
C LEU A 451 -15.92 15.23 9.13
N LEU A 452 -16.08 13.96 8.76
CA LEU A 452 -15.69 12.84 9.61
C LEU A 452 -14.18 12.80 9.84
N ASP A 453 -13.37 13.12 8.83
CA ASP A 453 -11.92 13.27 8.99
C ASP A 453 -11.56 14.39 9.97
N ILE A 454 -12.34 15.50 9.99
CA ILE A 454 -12.17 16.57 10.98
C ILE A 454 -12.45 16.04 12.39
N TRP A 455 -13.61 15.39 12.59
CA TRP A 455 -13.99 14.82 13.88
C TRP A 455 -12.96 13.80 14.38
N THR A 456 -12.48 12.92 13.49
CA THR A 456 -11.45 11.93 13.81
C THR A 456 -10.13 12.58 14.17
N SER A 457 -9.69 13.61 13.43
CA SER A 457 -8.46 14.37 13.73
C SER A 457 -8.51 15.05 15.10
N LEU A 458 -9.68 15.55 15.51
CA LEU A 458 -9.86 16.23 16.80
C LEU A 458 -10.03 15.26 17.97
N LEU A 459 -10.77 14.15 17.78
CA LEU A 459 -11.15 13.24 18.88
C LEU A 459 -10.16 12.10 19.11
N MET A 460 -9.43 11.63 18.08
CA MET A 460 -8.48 10.52 18.24
C MET A 460 -7.34 10.82 19.23
N PRO A 461 -6.71 12.02 19.22
CA PRO A 461 -5.71 12.38 20.23
C PRO A 461 -6.28 12.42 21.66
N ILE A 462 -7.54 12.84 21.81
CA ILE A 462 -8.20 12.93 23.12
C ILE A 462 -8.47 11.52 23.68
N ASN A 463 -8.84 10.56 22.83
CA ASN A 463 -9.10 9.19 23.26
C ASN A 463 -7.85 8.42 23.70
N THR A 464 -6.64 8.86 23.31
CA THR A 464 -5.38 8.17 23.61
C THR A 464 -4.62 8.78 24.80
N ILE A 465 -4.87 10.04 25.16
CA ILE A 465 -4.18 10.75 26.25
C ILE A 465 -4.99 10.64 27.55
N THR A 466 -4.35 10.22 28.64
CA THR A 466 -4.99 9.88 29.92
C THR A 466 -5.27 11.05 30.87
N ALA A 467 -4.87 12.28 30.57
CA ALA A 467 -5.15 13.42 31.46
C ALA A 467 -5.02 14.76 30.72
N ASP A 468 -5.93 15.70 31.03
CA ASP A 468 -5.83 17.17 30.89
C ASP A 468 -6.50 17.92 29.71
N ALA A 469 -7.16 17.27 28.74
CA ALA A 469 -7.97 18.00 27.74
C ALA A 469 -9.47 17.64 27.84
N LEU A 470 -10.18 18.18 28.84
CA LEU A 470 -11.63 18.07 28.91
C LEU A 470 -12.27 18.86 27.75
N LEU A 471 -13.08 18.18 26.93
CA LEU A 471 -13.91 18.84 25.93
C LEU A 471 -14.84 19.86 26.60
N PRO A 472 -15.11 21.01 25.97
CA PRO A 472 -16.04 22.00 26.52
C PRO A 472 -17.45 21.39 26.66
N PRO A 473 -18.22 21.71 27.71
CA PRO A 473 -19.52 21.09 28.00
C PRO A 473 -20.54 21.32 26.88
N GLU A 474 -20.49 22.48 26.22
CA GLU A 474 -21.31 22.78 25.04
C GLU A 474 -20.98 21.84 23.87
N GLY A 475 -19.69 21.53 23.67
CA GLY A 475 -19.21 20.61 22.64
C GLY A 475 -19.61 19.16 22.89
N ILE A 476 -19.58 18.71 24.15
CA ILE A 476 -20.07 17.37 24.56
C ILE A 476 -21.56 17.24 24.22
N LYS A 477 -22.38 18.23 24.60
CA LYS A 477 -23.81 18.25 24.27
C LYS A 477 -24.07 18.28 22.76
N ALA A 478 -23.26 19.05 22.01
CA ALA A 478 -23.36 19.13 20.56
C ALA A 478 -23.01 17.80 19.86
N ALA A 479 -21.99 17.08 20.35
CA ALA A 479 -21.63 15.75 19.88
C ALA A 479 -22.73 14.72 20.17
N ALA A 480 -23.33 14.76 21.37
CA ALA A 480 -24.45 13.89 21.72
C ALA A 480 -25.67 14.09 20.79
N ASN A 481 -26.05 15.35 20.54
CA ASN A 481 -27.15 15.67 19.63
C ASN A 481 -26.85 15.23 18.19
N LEU A 482 -25.63 15.47 17.70
CA LEU A 482 -25.19 15.04 16.38
C LEU A 482 -25.26 13.52 16.25
N PHE A 483 -24.76 12.78 17.25
CA PHE A 483 -24.80 11.33 17.24
C PHE A 483 -26.24 10.80 17.23
N GLY A 484 -27.16 11.46 17.93
CA GLY A 484 -28.59 11.19 17.83
C GLY A 484 -29.11 11.27 16.39
N PHE A 485 -28.71 12.32 15.66
CA PHE A 485 -29.10 12.52 14.27
C PHE A 485 -28.43 11.51 13.31
N ILE A 486 -27.17 11.14 13.56
CA ILE A 486 -26.45 10.09 12.82
C ILE A 486 -27.18 8.75 12.96
N VAL A 487 -27.58 8.37 14.18
CA VAL A 487 -28.32 7.13 14.41
C VAL A 487 -29.67 7.17 13.69
N GLU A 488 -30.40 8.27 13.76
CA GLU A 488 -31.67 8.42 13.02
C GLU A 488 -31.47 8.27 11.50
N TYR A 489 -30.41 8.87 10.96
CA TYR A 489 -30.02 8.77 9.56
C TYR A 489 -29.70 7.35 9.12
N GLU A 490 -28.79 6.68 9.83
CA GLU A 490 -28.37 5.31 9.48
C GLU A 490 -29.54 4.31 9.61
N LEU A 491 -30.44 4.50 10.59
CA LEU A 491 -31.65 3.68 10.71
C LEU A 491 -32.64 3.92 9.56
N ARG A 492 -32.83 5.19 9.15
CA ARG A 492 -33.71 5.51 8.03
C ARG A 492 -33.17 4.95 6.72
N ILE A 493 -31.86 5.04 6.48
CA ILE A 493 -31.24 4.43 5.31
C ILE A 493 -31.43 2.92 5.34
N ALA A 494 -31.13 2.26 6.47
CA ALA A 494 -31.31 0.82 6.60
C ALA A 494 -32.76 0.41 6.29
N SER A 495 -33.75 1.16 6.79
CA SER A 495 -35.17 0.91 6.48
C SER A 495 -35.51 1.14 5.00
N ALA A 496 -34.95 2.18 4.37
CA ALA A 496 -35.21 2.50 2.97
C ALA A 496 -34.57 1.49 2.01
N SER A 497 -33.39 0.96 2.35
CA SER A 497 -32.69 -0.07 1.59
C SER A 497 -33.19 -1.49 1.85
N ALA A 498 -34.17 -1.68 2.75
CA ALA A 498 -34.57 -3.00 3.23
C ALA A 498 -35.11 -3.93 2.13
N PHE A 499 -35.54 -3.36 1.00
CA PHE A 499 -36.07 -4.09 -0.14
C PHE A 499 -35.21 -3.94 -1.41
N ASN A 500 -34.01 -3.36 -1.32
CA ASN A 500 -33.13 -3.17 -2.46
C ASN A 500 -32.30 -4.45 -2.71
N ASP A 501 -32.59 -5.13 -3.83
CA ASP A 501 -31.99 -6.39 -4.26
C ASP A 501 -30.78 -6.21 -5.22
N GLU A 502 -30.14 -5.04 -5.25
CA GLU A 502 -28.99 -4.80 -6.15
C GLU A 502 -27.73 -5.54 -5.67
N GLY A 503 -27.69 -6.82 -6.03
CA GLY A 503 -26.60 -7.75 -5.74
C GLY A 503 -25.48 -7.68 -6.77
N ASP A 504 -24.40 -6.99 -6.42
CA ASP A 504 -23.06 -7.28 -6.95
C ASP A 504 -22.12 -7.61 -5.77
N ALA A 505 -21.63 -8.86 -5.73
CA ALA A 505 -20.81 -9.37 -4.62
C ALA A 505 -19.46 -8.64 -4.46
N ASP A 506 -18.91 -8.11 -5.56
CA ASP A 506 -17.67 -7.31 -5.54
C ASP A 506 -17.91 -5.88 -5.03
N TYR A 507 -19.13 -5.34 -5.17
CA TYR A 507 -19.53 -4.04 -4.60
C TYR A 507 -19.71 -4.13 -3.08
N LEU A 508 -20.16 -5.30 -2.57
CA LEU A 508 -20.39 -5.53 -1.15
C LEU A 508 -19.10 -5.48 -0.30
N HIS A 509 -17.98 -6.04 -0.74
CA HIS A 509 -16.75 -6.05 0.07
C HIS A 509 -16.11 -4.67 0.23
N ALA A 510 -16.02 -3.88 -0.85
CA ALA A 510 -15.52 -2.51 -0.79
C ALA A 510 -16.47 -1.61 0.02
N SER A 511 -17.78 -1.84 -0.08
CA SER A 511 -18.81 -1.15 0.69
C SER A 511 -18.74 -1.48 2.20
N VAL A 512 -18.47 -2.73 2.57
CA VAL A 512 -18.35 -3.14 3.98
C VAL A 512 -17.13 -2.51 4.66
N SER A 513 -15.97 -2.46 4.00
CA SER A 513 -14.78 -1.78 4.55
C SER A 513 -15.04 -0.27 4.74
N ALA A 514 -15.61 0.38 3.73
CA ALA A 514 -15.99 1.80 3.81
C ALA A 514 -17.02 2.08 4.92
N MET A 515 -17.96 1.14 5.13
CA MET A 515 -18.93 1.22 6.21
C MET A 515 -18.26 1.08 7.59
N ASP A 516 -17.32 0.14 7.77
CA ASP A 516 -16.61 -0.06 9.05
C ASP A 516 -15.78 1.17 9.44
N GLU A 517 -15.07 1.80 8.50
CA GLU A 517 -14.34 3.05 8.74
C GLU A 517 -15.27 4.21 9.13
N ARG A 518 -16.42 4.33 8.44
CA ARG A 518 -17.43 5.35 8.72
C ARG A 518 -17.99 5.17 10.13
N LEU A 519 -18.37 3.94 10.48
CA LEU A 519 -18.90 3.60 11.81
C LEU A 519 -17.84 3.79 12.91
N SER A 520 -16.57 3.52 12.61
CA SER A 520 -15.45 3.81 13.51
C SER A 520 -15.32 5.32 13.80
N SER A 521 -15.51 6.17 12.79
CA SER A 521 -15.53 7.63 12.97
C SER A 521 -16.76 8.10 13.78
N TYR A 522 -17.95 7.54 13.53
CA TYR A 522 -19.13 7.82 14.35
C TYR A 522 -18.98 7.38 15.81
N ALA A 523 -18.27 6.28 16.05
CA ALA A 523 -17.98 5.83 17.41
C ALA A 523 -17.13 6.83 18.19
N LEU A 524 -16.17 7.52 17.55
CA LEU A 524 -15.41 8.59 18.20
C LEU A 524 -16.35 9.72 18.66
N ILE A 525 -17.29 10.16 17.80
CA ILE A 525 -18.28 11.19 18.11
C ILE A 525 -19.18 10.72 19.27
N ALA A 526 -19.66 9.47 19.23
CA ALA A 526 -20.47 8.90 20.29
C ALA A 526 -19.73 8.90 21.63
N ARG A 527 -18.45 8.54 21.61
CA ARG A 527 -17.59 8.43 22.79
C ARG A 527 -17.24 9.78 23.42
N ALA A 528 -17.38 10.89 22.69
CA ALA A 528 -17.23 12.22 23.26
C ALA A 528 -18.28 12.54 24.34
N SER A 529 -19.44 11.85 24.33
CA SER A 529 -20.51 11.99 25.34
C SER A 529 -21.15 10.63 25.66
N VAL A 530 -20.37 9.68 26.18
CA VAL A 530 -20.90 8.32 26.47
C VAL A 530 -22.03 8.33 27.50
N ASP A 531 -22.05 9.33 28.39
CA ASP A 531 -23.07 9.56 29.41
C ASP A 531 -24.48 9.74 28.83
N VAL A 532 -24.58 10.35 27.64
CA VAL A 532 -25.85 10.55 26.93
C VAL A 532 -26.06 9.51 25.83
N THR A 533 -25.01 9.19 25.06
CA THR A 533 -25.14 8.37 23.86
C THR A 533 -25.41 6.90 24.16
N ILE A 534 -24.81 6.32 25.22
CA ILE A 534 -25.05 4.91 25.58
C ILE A 534 -26.48 4.67 26.09
N PRO A 535 -27.03 5.48 27.02
CA PRO A 535 -28.44 5.37 27.39
C PRO A 535 -29.39 5.58 26.21
N MET A 536 -29.07 6.48 25.28
CA MET A 536 -29.85 6.67 24.06
C MET A 536 -29.87 5.39 23.21
N LEU A 537 -28.71 4.79 22.93
CA LEU A 537 -28.61 3.54 22.16
C LEU A 537 -29.38 2.41 22.82
N MET A 538 -29.34 2.30 24.16
CA MET A 538 -30.13 1.33 24.90
C MET A 538 -31.64 1.52 24.72
N ARG A 539 -32.12 2.77 24.79
CA ARG A 539 -33.53 3.09 24.55
C ARG A 539 -33.94 2.70 23.13
N VAL A 540 -33.19 3.14 22.12
CA VAL A 540 -33.49 2.87 20.70
C VAL A 540 -33.47 1.35 20.42
N PHE A 541 -32.49 0.62 20.96
CA PHE A 541 -32.43 -0.84 20.83
C PHE A 541 -33.65 -1.51 21.46
N SER A 542 -34.03 -1.10 22.67
CA SER A 542 -35.20 -1.65 23.38
C SER A 542 -36.50 -1.39 22.61
N GLU A 543 -36.68 -0.17 22.08
CA GLU A 543 -37.84 0.19 21.24
C GLU A 543 -37.94 -0.69 19.98
N ARG A 544 -36.80 -0.98 19.31
CA ARG A 544 -36.79 -1.85 18.12
C ARG A 544 -37.07 -3.31 18.46
N VAL A 545 -36.53 -3.82 19.55
CA VAL A 545 -36.84 -5.17 20.04
C VAL A 545 -38.31 -5.29 20.46
N GLU A 546 -38.89 -4.26 21.08
CA GLU A 546 -40.33 -4.23 21.41
C GLU A 546 -41.21 -4.23 20.17
N ARG A 547 -40.91 -3.39 19.17
CA ARG A 547 -41.62 -3.38 17.87
C ARG A 547 -41.60 -4.75 17.20
N LEU A 548 -40.44 -5.40 17.20
CA LEU A 548 -40.25 -6.73 16.64
C LEU A 548 -41.08 -7.79 17.39
N ASN A 549 -41.13 -7.74 18.72
CA ASN A 549 -41.96 -8.65 19.51
C ASN A 549 -43.47 -8.42 19.30
N GLN A 550 -43.89 -7.17 19.10
CA GLN A 550 -45.30 -6.80 18.87
C GLN A 550 -45.78 -7.16 17.45
N GLY A 551 -44.92 -7.03 16.44
CA GLY A 551 -45.25 -7.28 15.02
C GLY A 551 -45.24 -8.76 14.61
N ARG A 552 -44.86 -9.67 15.53
CA ARG A 552 -44.64 -11.10 15.26
C ARG A 552 -45.83 -11.76 14.55
N GLY A 553 -45.64 -12.15 13.30
CA GLY A 553 -46.63 -12.87 12.48
C GLY A 553 -47.83 -12.05 12.01
N ILE A 554 -47.79 -10.72 12.20
CA ILE A 554 -48.89 -9.79 11.87
C ILE A 554 -48.45 -8.73 10.86
N VAL A 555 -47.21 -8.25 10.95
CA VAL A 555 -46.65 -7.17 10.11
C VAL A 555 -45.33 -7.64 9.49
N ASP A 556 -44.98 -7.12 8.31
CA ASP A 556 -43.65 -7.29 7.74
C ASP A 556 -42.58 -6.67 8.68
N LEU A 557 -41.60 -7.48 9.08
CA LEU A 557 -40.56 -7.08 10.02
C LEU A 557 -39.27 -6.63 9.31
N THR A 558 -39.20 -6.71 7.98
CA THR A 558 -37.95 -6.53 7.20
C THR A 558 -37.27 -5.19 7.50
N GLU A 559 -38.00 -4.07 7.48
CA GLU A 559 -37.45 -2.75 7.83
C GLU A 559 -36.90 -2.71 9.27
N THR A 560 -37.63 -3.31 10.23
CA THR A 560 -37.19 -3.32 11.64
C THR A 560 -35.97 -4.22 11.85
N LEU A 561 -35.83 -5.28 11.05
CA LEU A 561 -34.66 -6.15 11.06
C LEU A 561 -33.42 -5.45 10.51
N GLU A 562 -33.55 -4.67 9.44
CA GLU A 562 -32.46 -3.85 8.89
C GLU A 562 -32.07 -2.71 9.82
N GLU A 563 -33.05 -2.04 10.46
CA GLU A 563 -32.80 -1.08 11.53
C GLU A 563 -31.99 -1.72 12.67
N LEU A 564 -32.36 -2.92 13.12
CA LEU A 564 -31.63 -3.64 14.17
C LEU A 564 -30.22 -4.07 13.73
N TYR A 565 -30.05 -4.50 12.48
CA TYR A 565 -28.75 -4.83 11.89
C TYR A 565 -27.81 -3.61 11.96
N SER A 566 -28.23 -2.47 11.43
CA SER A 566 -27.44 -1.22 11.46
C SER A 566 -27.15 -0.77 12.89
N LEU A 567 -28.15 -0.84 13.78
CA LEU A 567 -27.99 -0.47 15.18
C LEU A 567 -26.97 -1.33 15.91
N LEU A 568 -26.95 -2.65 15.68
CA LEU A 568 -25.97 -3.55 16.29
C LEU A 568 -24.53 -3.24 15.83
N LEU A 569 -24.35 -2.88 14.55
CA LEU A 569 -23.06 -2.42 14.04
C LEU A 569 -22.61 -1.13 14.71
N ILE A 570 -23.49 -0.13 14.81
CA ILE A 570 -23.21 1.14 15.51
C ILE A 570 -22.84 0.87 16.98
N ILE A 571 -23.63 0.08 17.70
CA ILE A 571 -23.37 -0.22 19.11
C ILE A 571 -22.03 -0.96 19.28
N GLY A 572 -21.73 -1.93 18.41
CA GLY A 572 -20.44 -2.65 18.44
C GLY A 572 -19.24 -1.72 18.29
N HIS A 573 -19.29 -0.78 17.34
CA HIS A 573 -18.26 0.23 17.16
C HIS A 573 -18.15 1.19 18.36
N VAL A 574 -19.27 1.65 18.92
CA VAL A 574 -19.25 2.55 20.08
C VAL A 574 -18.62 1.88 21.30
N LEU A 575 -18.95 0.60 21.53
CA LEU A 575 -18.51 -0.13 22.71
C LEU A 575 -17.09 -0.70 22.60
N ALA A 576 -16.59 -1.05 21.41
CA ALA A 576 -15.30 -1.72 21.26
C ALA A 576 -14.55 -1.29 19.99
N ASP A 577 -13.23 -1.15 20.13
CA ASP A 577 -12.33 -0.91 19.00
C ASP A 577 -12.03 -2.20 18.22
N GLU A 578 -11.53 -2.03 17.00
CA GLU A 578 -11.00 -3.12 16.22
C GLU A 578 -9.69 -3.63 16.86
N GLY A 579 -9.47 -4.93 16.82
CA GLY A 579 -8.32 -5.58 17.46
C GLY A 579 -7.43 -6.35 16.49
N GLU A 580 -7.35 -6.00 15.21
CA GLU A 580 -6.46 -6.75 14.31
C GLU A 580 -5.00 -6.69 14.81
N GLY A 581 -4.40 -7.85 15.08
CA GLY A 581 -3.01 -7.97 15.56
C GLY A 581 -2.77 -7.79 17.07
N GLU A 582 -3.65 -7.11 17.80
CA GLU A 582 -3.45 -6.82 19.24
C GLU A 582 -4.70 -7.15 20.10
N LEU A 583 -4.54 -7.15 21.44
CA LEU A 583 -5.65 -7.31 22.37
C LEU A 583 -6.38 -5.96 22.53
N PRO A 584 -7.64 -5.83 22.10
CA PRO A 584 -8.36 -4.55 22.22
C PRO A 584 -8.66 -4.22 23.68
N LEU A 585 -8.44 -2.97 24.06
CA LEU A 585 -8.75 -2.45 25.39
C LEU A 585 -10.14 -1.81 25.41
N VAL A 586 -10.69 -1.59 26.60
CA VAL A 586 -11.92 -0.80 26.76
C VAL A 586 -11.65 0.63 26.29
N PRO A 587 -12.48 1.25 25.44
CA PRO A 587 -12.29 2.64 25.03
C PRO A 587 -12.16 3.59 26.22
N ASN A 588 -11.20 4.52 26.20
CA ASN A 588 -10.87 5.38 27.36
C ASN A 588 -12.07 6.18 27.89
N ALA A 589 -12.91 6.74 26.99
CA ALA A 589 -14.10 7.47 27.37
C ALA A 589 -15.09 6.66 28.24
N ILE A 590 -15.19 5.34 27.99
CA ILE A 590 -16.02 4.43 28.79
C ILE A 590 -15.40 4.19 30.17
N GLN A 591 -14.07 4.14 30.25
CA GLN A 591 -13.36 3.91 31.51
C GLN A 591 -13.49 5.09 32.48
N THR A 592 -13.51 6.33 31.97
CA THR A 592 -13.38 7.54 32.78
C THR A 592 -14.71 8.22 33.13
N GLN A 593 -15.72 8.18 32.24
CA GLN A 593 -16.94 8.98 32.44
C GLN A 593 -17.97 8.35 33.39
N PHE A 594 -18.03 7.03 33.51
CA PHE A 594 -18.95 6.36 34.43
C PHE A 594 -18.27 6.12 35.78
N VAL A 595 -18.82 6.66 36.87
CA VAL A 595 -18.32 6.40 38.23
C VAL A 595 -19.28 5.44 38.92
N VAL A 596 -19.00 4.14 38.80
CA VAL A 596 -19.80 3.08 39.44
C VAL A 596 -18.89 2.25 40.34
N ASN A 597 -19.36 1.98 41.56
CA ASN A 597 -18.65 1.11 42.50
C ASN A 597 -18.78 -0.37 42.07
N ALA A 598 -17.80 -1.21 42.41
CA ALA A 598 -17.83 -2.64 42.09
C ALA A 598 -19.09 -3.39 42.59
N ALA A 599 -19.72 -2.91 43.67
CA ALA A 599 -20.97 -3.48 44.20
C ALA A 599 -22.22 -3.18 43.36
N GLU A 600 -22.15 -2.21 42.46
CA GLU A 600 -23.26 -1.77 41.57
C GLU A 600 -22.90 -1.96 40.09
N ALA A 601 -22.00 -2.89 39.78
CA ALA A 601 -21.53 -3.14 38.42
C ALA A 601 -22.67 -3.50 37.44
N ASP A 602 -23.77 -4.08 37.95
CA ASP A 602 -24.99 -4.39 37.21
C ASP A 602 -25.76 -3.15 36.75
N LYS A 603 -25.54 -1.99 37.37
CA LYS A 603 -26.14 -0.70 36.99
C LYS A 603 -25.32 0.07 35.97
N HIS A 604 -24.11 -0.39 35.64
CA HIS A 604 -23.25 0.30 34.67
C HIS A 604 -23.92 0.30 33.28
N PRO A 605 -24.08 1.46 32.59
CA PRO A 605 -24.82 1.55 31.33
C PRO A 605 -24.33 0.60 30.23
N VAL A 606 -23.00 0.43 30.10
CA VAL A 606 -22.41 -0.56 29.17
C VAL A 606 -22.76 -2.00 29.55
N VAL A 607 -22.80 -2.34 30.85
CA VAL A 607 -23.18 -3.68 31.31
C VAL A 607 -24.64 -3.95 30.99
N LEU A 608 -25.51 -2.99 31.26
CA LEU A 608 -26.94 -3.09 30.95
C LEU A 608 -27.17 -3.24 29.44
N LEU A 609 -26.52 -2.43 28.60
CA LEU A 609 -26.68 -2.49 27.14
C LEU A 609 -26.17 -3.81 26.58
N SER A 610 -24.96 -4.21 26.98
CA SER A 610 -24.36 -5.50 26.58
C SER A 610 -25.23 -6.67 27.03
N SER A 611 -25.73 -6.64 28.27
CA SER A 611 -26.61 -7.68 28.81
C SER A 611 -27.93 -7.77 28.06
N SER A 612 -28.52 -6.65 27.65
CA SER A 612 -29.76 -6.64 26.85
C SER A 612 -29.54 -7.27 25.48
N ILE A 613 -28.41 -6.97 24.82
CA ILE A 613 -28.07 -7.57 23.51
C ILE A 613 -27.77 -9.06 23.65
N ILE A 614 -27.02 -9.47 24.68
CA ILE A 614 -26.71 -10.89 24.92
C ILE A 614 -28.00 -11.68 25.22
N LYS A 615 -28.91 -11.12 26.03
CA LYS A 615 -30.22 -11.74 26.30
C LYS A 615 -31.08 -11.81 25.05
N PHE A 616 -31.03 -10.80 24.18
CA PHE A 616 -31.71 -10.85 22.89
C PHE A 616 -31.12 -11.96 22.01
N ALA A 617 -29.79 -12.05 21.89
CA ALA A 617 -29.12 -13.12 21.17
C ALA A 617 -29.46 -14.52 21.71
N GLU A 618 -29.60 -14.68 23.03
CA GLU A 618 -30.00 -15.94 23.68
C GLU A 618 -31.39 -16.42 23.24
N GLN A 619 -32.30 -15.52 22.83
CA GLN A 619 -33.63 -15.92 22.36
C GLN A 619 -33.58 -16.76 21.08
N CYS A 620 -32.50 -16.68 20.28
CA CYS A 620 -32.35 -17.50 19.07
C CYS A 620 -32.25 -19.01 19.38
N LEU A 621 -31.93 -19.36 20.63
CA LEU A 621 -31.90 -20.75 21.10
C LEU A 621 -33.30 -21.37 21.08
N ASN A 622 -34.36 -20.58 21.29
CA ASN A 622 -35.73 -21.04 21.17
C ASN A 622 -36.12 -21.20 19.68
N PRO A 623 -36.49 -22.42 19.22
CA PRO A 623 -36.86 -22.67 17.82
C PRO A 623 -37.98 -21.77 17.27
N GLU A 624 -38.99 -21.45 18.10
CA GLU A 624 -40.12 -20.62 17.66
C GLU A 624 -39.74 -19.15 17.49
N MET A 625 -38.81 -18.66 18.31
CA MET A 625 -38.30 -17.30 18.19
C MET A 625 -37.39 -17.22 16.96
N ARG A 626 -36.51 -18.21 16.79
CA ARG A 626 -35.57 -18.32 15.67
C ARG A 626 -36.27 -18.18 14.32
N THR A 627 -37.32 -18.96 14.07
CA THR A 627 -38.04 -18.94 12.79
C THR A 627 -38.82 -17.65 12.56
N SER A 628 -39.22 -16.94 13.61
CA SER A 628 -40.06 -15.74 13.49
C SER A 628 -39.29 -14.42 13.42
N ILE A 629 -38.06 -14.38 13.95
CA ILE A 629 -37.31 -13.13 14.20
C ILE A 629 -35.90 -13.17 13.62
N PHE A 630 -35.19 -14.28 13.79
CA PHE A 630 -33.75 -14.32 13.53
C PHE A 630 -33.48 -14.68 12.08
N SER A 631 -33.48 -13.66 11.21
CA SER A 631 -33.01 -13.80 9.83
C SER A 631 -31.49 -14.07 9.78
N PRO A 632 -30.97 -14.67 8.69
CA PRO A 632 -29.52 -14.85 8.51
C PRO A 632 -28.73 -13.56 8.70
N ARG A 633 -29.17 -12.47 8.06
CA ARG A 633 -28.51 -11.15 8.15
C ARG A 633 -28.53 -10.56 9.56
N LEU A 634 -29.63 -10.70 10.31
CA LEU A 634 -29.64 -10.30 11.72
C LEU A 634 -28.67 -11.15 12.53
N MET A 635 -28.63 -12.47 12.29
CA MET A 635 -27.66 -13.35 12.94
C MET A 635 -26.21 -12.96 12.63
N GLU A 636 -25.90 -12.49 11.42
CA GLU A 636 -24.57 -11.99 11.06
C GLU A 636 -24.16 -10.81 11.94
N SER A 637 -25.03 -9.80 12.10
CA SER A 637 -24.75 -8.66 12.98
C SER A 637 -24.59 -9.06 14.45
N ILE A 638 -25.35 -10.05 14.93
CA ILE A 638 -25.23 -10.59 16.29
C ILE A 638 -23.88 -11.29 16.47
N ILE A 639 -23.51 -12.17 15.54
CA ILE A 639 -22.23 -12.91 15.59
C ILE A 639 -21.05 -11.94 15.49
N TRP A 640 -21.12 -10.95 14.60
CA TRP A 640 -20.12 -9.89 14.46
C TRP A 640 -20.00 -9.08 15.76
N PHE A 641 -21.13 -8.65 16.34
CA PHE A 641 -21.14 -7.90 17.60
C PHE A 641 -20.52 -8.71 18.73
N LEU A 642 -20.92 -9.98 18.90
CA LEU A 642 -20.38 -10.86 19.93
C LEU A 642 -18.88 -11.10 19.73
N ALA A 643 -18.42 -11.24 18.48
CA ALA A 643 -17.00 -11.41 18.17
C ALA A 643 -16.21 -10.19 18.62
N ARG A 644 -16.62 -8.99 18.20
CA ARG A 644 -15.98 -7.72 18.56
C ARG A 644 -16.03 -7.48 20.07
N TRP A 645 -17.20 -7.62 20.68
CA TRP A 645 -17.43 -7.37 22.11
C TRP A 645 -16.64 -8.33 23.01
N SER A 646 -16.62 -9.63 22.68
CA SER A 646 -15.96 -10.64 23.51
C SER A 646 -14.47 -10.39 23.69
N ARG A 647 -13.80 -9.85 22.66
CA ARG A 647 -12.36 -9.59 22.68
C ARG A 647 -11.97 -8.53 23.70
N THR A 648 -12.86 -7.58 23.97
CA THR A 648 -12.65 -6.45 24.88
C THR A 648 -13.16 -6.75 26.30
N TYR A 649 -14.35 -7.35 26.42
CA TYR A 649 -15.09 -7.40 27.70
C TYR A 649 -15.16 -8.79 28.35
N LEU A 650 -15.01 -9.88 27.59
CA LEU A 650 -15.23 -11.22 28.12
C LEU A 650 -13.98 -11.72 28.85
N MET A 651 -14.04 -11.82 30.17
CA MET A 651 -12.96 -12.31 31.04
C MET A 651 -11.57 -11.70 30.77
N SER A 652 -11.52 -10.45 30.32
CA SER A 652 -10.27 -9.78 29.98
C SER A 652 -9.27 -9.80 31.15
N SER A 653 -8.06 -10.31 30.89
CA SER A 653 -6.95 -10.28 31.84
C SER A 653 -6.25 -8.93 31.69
N ASP A 654 -6.27 -8.07 32.71
CA ASP A 654 -5.47 -6.84 32.76
C ASP A 654 -3.98 -7.20 32.63
N GLY A 655 -3.47 -7.21 31.39
CA GLY A 655 -2.04 -7.16 31.14
C GLY A 655 -1.54 -5.77 31.54
N ILE A 656 -0.65 -5.70 32.53
CA ILE A 656 0.16 -4.50 32.91
C ILE A 656 -0.48 -3.56 33.95
N GLY A 657 -1.54 -3.94 34.67
CA GLY A 657 -2.12 -3.10 35.74
C GLY A 657 -1.62 -3.37 37.18
N ASP A 658 -1.23 -4.60 37.51
CA ASP A 658 -1.06 -5.01 38.92
C ASP A 658 0.31 -4.69 39.55
N LYS A 659 1.21 -3.98 38.85
CA LYS A 659 2.57 -3.70 39.35
C LYS A 659 3.01 -2.24 39.38
N ILE A 660 2.18 -1.29 38.95
CA ILE A 660 2.49 0.13 39.09
C ILE A 660 1.22 0.82 39.59
N LEU A 661 1.20 1.17 40.88
CA LEU A 661 0.65 2.42 41.44
C LEU A 661 0.35 2.22 42.94
N ASP A 662 1.38 2.44 43.75
CA ASP A 662 1.17 3.22 44.96
C ASP A 662 1.06 4.70 44.54
N SER A 663 0.02 5.36 45.06
CA SER A 663 -0.28 6.80 45.02
C SER A 663 -0.95 7.40 43.77
N SER A 664 -2.26 7.67 43.92
CA SER A 664 -3.03 8.85 43.44
C SER A 664 -4.22 8.69 42.47
N HIS A 665 -4.50 7.53 41.85
CA HIS A 665 -5.68 7.32 40.96
C HIS A 665 -6.69 6.27 41.46
N HIS A 666 -7.21 6.41 42.69
CA HIS A 666 -8.06 5.37 43.30
C HIS A 666 -9.52 5.28 42.77
N LEU A 667 -10.04 6.29 42.07
CA LEU A 667 -11.46 6.33 41.65
C LEU A 667 -11.70 5.83 40.21
N GLU A 668 -10.86 6.22 39.26
CA GLU A 668 -10.94 5.78 37.84
C GLU A 668 -10.70 4.27 37.70
N HIS A 669 -9.79 3.71 38.50
CA HIS A 669 -9.52 2.27 38.54
C HIS A 669 -10.71 1.43 39.04
N ASN A 670 -11.65 2.01 39.81
CA ASN A 670 -12.75 1.25 40.38
C ASN A 670 -13.87 0.95 39.37
N SER A 671 -14.16 1.89 38.46
CA SER A 671 -15.23 1.71 37.46
C SER A 671 -14.82 0.73 36.35
N LYS A 672 -13.61 0.87 35.80
CA LYS A 672 -13.03 -0.10 34.85
C LYS A 672 -13.04 -1.53 35.45
N LYS A 673 -12.62 -1.65 36.72
CA LYS A 673 -12.62 -2.93 37.44
C LYS A 673 -14.03 -3.47 37.70
N ALA A 674 -15.02 -2.62 37.95
CA ALA A 674 -16.42 -3.01 38.06
C ALA A 674 -16.97 -3.55 36.74
N LEU A 675 -16.72 -2.85 35.63
CA LEU A 675 -17.13 -3.22 34.27
C LEU A 675 -16.54 -4.56 33.83
N LEU A 676 -15.21 -4.69 33.90
CA LEU A 676 -14.51 -5.93 33.55
C LEU A 676 -14.79 -7.05 34.55
N GLY A 677 -15.02 -6.71 35.82
CA GLY A 677 -15.37 -7.67 36.87
C GLY A 677 -16.74 -8.31 36.66
N PHE A 678 -17.71 -7.62 36.07
CA PHE A 678 -19.05 -8.16 35.83
C PHE A 678 -19.05 -9.32 34.83
N PHE A 679 -18.37 -9.15 33.69
CA PHE A 679 -18.14 -10.20 32.69
C PHE A 679 -16.86 -11.00 32.93
N GLY A 680 -16.28 -10.87 34.14
CA GLY A 680 -15.08 -11.56 34.57
C GLY A 680 -15.29 -13.04 34.89
N GLU A 681 -14.19 -13.76 35.11
CA GLU A 681 -14.17 -15.21 35.38
C GLU A 681 -15.08 -15.62 36.57
N HIS A 682 -15.11 -14.80 37.62
CA HIS A 682 -15.78 -15.12 38.88
C HIS A 682 -17.24 -14.66 38.96
N ASN A 683 -17.79 -14.06 37.90
CA ASN A 683 -19.17 -13.56 37.86
C ASN A 683 -19.92 -14.08 36.62
N GLN A 684 -20.46 -13.20 35.76
CA GLN A 684 -21.30 -13.62 34.62
C GLN A 684 -20.48 -14.14 33.44
N GLY A 685 -19.15 -13.98 33.42
CA GLY A 685 -18.31 -14.33 32.27
C GLY A 685 -18.51 -15.77 31.78
N LYS A 686 -18.56 -16.76 32.69
CA LYS A 686 -18.71 -18.18 32.31
C LYS A 686 -20.08 -18.47 31.70
N LEU A 687 -21.13 -17.85 32.24
CA LEU A 687 -22.48 -18.00 31.74
C LEU A 687 -22.64 -17.35 30.36
N VAL A 688 -22.09 -16.15 30.18
CA VAL A 688 -22.10 -15.46 28.88
C VAL A 688 -21.30 -16.22 27.83
N LEU A 689 -20.12 -16.74 28.19
CA LEU A 689 -19.33 -17.59 27.31
C LEU A 689 -20.14 -18.81 26.83
N ASP A 690 -20.85 -19.47 27.75
CA ASP A 690 -21.70 -20.61 27.42
C ASP A 690 -22.89 -20.25 26.50
N ILE A 691 -23.50 -19.07 26.68
CA ILE A 691 -24.52 -18.54 25.77
C ILE A 691 -23.92 -18.33 24.37
N ILE A 692 -22.76 -17.67 24.27
CA ILE A 692 -22.08 -17.39 22.99
C ILE A 692 -21.80 -18.69 22.22
N ILE A 693 -21.36 -19.75 22.90
CA ILE A 693 -21.12 -21.06 22.26
C ILE A 693 -22.42 -21.68 21.78
N ARG A 694 -23.50 -21.62 22.58
CA ARG A 694 -24.82 -22.13 22.17
C ARG A 694 -25.39 -21.37 20.97
N VAL A 695 -25.24 -20.05 20.93
CA VAL A 695 -25.62 -19.20 19.78
C VAL A 695 -24.81 -19.58 18.54
N SER A 696 -23.50 -19.80 18.68
CA SER A 696 -22.63 -20.26 17.59
C SER A 696 -23.04 -21.64 17.06
N LEU A 697 -23.47 -22.55 17.94
CA LEU A 697 -23.98 -23.85 17.52
C LEU A 697 -25.27 -23.70 16.69
N VAL A 698 -26.16 -22.78 17.08
CA VAL A 698 -27.39 -22.47 16.36
C VAL A 698 -27.09 -21.87 14.98
N SER A 699 -26.14 -20.93 14.86
CA SER A 699 -25.77 -20.33 13.57
C SER A 699 -25.23 -21.37 12.58
N LEU A 700 -24.41 -22.30 13.06
CA LEU A 700 -23.84 -23.38 12.22
C LEU A 700 -24.89 -24.42 11.78
N LYS A 701 -25.85 -24.77 12.65
CA LYS A 701 -26.82 -25.85 12.38
C LYS A 701 -28.12 -25.41 11.71
N SER A 702 -28.62 -24.23 12.06
CA SER A 702 -30.02 -23.84 11.73
C SER A 702 -30.16 -23.08 10.41
N TYR A 703 -29.06 -22.62 9.83
CA TYR A 703 -29.02 -21.79 8.62
C TYR A 703 -28.25 -22.50 7.50
N PRO A 704 -28.81 -23.55 6.88
CA PRO A 704 -28.19 -24.20 5.73
C PRO A 704 -28.08 -23.22 4.56
N GLY A 705 -27.00 -23.29 3.77
CA GLY A 705 -26.79 -22.38 2.62
C GLY A 705 -26.13 -21.03 2.93
N GLU A 706 -26.32 -20.48 4.14
CA GLU A 706 -25.79 -19.17 4.52
C GLU A 706 -24.27 -19.20 4.77
N ARG A 707 -23.47 -18.86 3.75
CA ARG A 707 -22.00 -18.96 3.79
C ARG A 707 -21.36 -17.90 4.66
N ASP A 708 -21.80 -16.65 4.56
CA ASP A 708 -21.18 -15.51 5.25
C ASP A 708 -21.40 -15.57 6.77
N LEU A 709 -22.63 -15.86 7.22
CA LEU A 709 -22.91 -16.16 8.63
C LEU A 709 -22.02 -17.26 9.22
N LYS A 710 -21.82 -18.36 8.48
CA LYS A 710 -20.92 -19.45 8.91
C LYS A 710 -19.47 -19.01 8.89
N GLY A 711 -19.08 -18.19 7.92
CA GLY A 711 -17.78 -17.54 7.83
C GLY A 711 -17.47 -16.68 9.04
N LEU A 712 -18.35 -15.77 9.41
CA LEU A 712 -18.24 -14.92 10.60
C LEU A 712 -18.16 -15.77 11.87
N THR A 713 -19.00 -16.80 11.99
CA THR A 713 -19.00 -17.68 13.16
C THR A 713 -17.66 -18.42 13.32
N CYS A 714 -17.15 -19.04 12.24
CA CYS A 714 -15.93 -19.83 12.28
C CYS A 714 -14.66 -18.96 12.37
N HIS A 715 -14.53 -17.95 11.50
CA HIS A 715 -13.28 -17.19 11.33
C HIS A 715 -13.15 -15.99 12.27
N GLN A 716 -14.25 -15.39 12.72
CA GLN A 716 -14.20 -14.23 13.62
C GLN A 716 -14.55 -14.62 15.06
N LEU A 717 -15.79 -15.07 15.31
CA LEU A 717 -16.26 -15.30 16.68
C LEU A 717 -15.51 -16.44 17.37
N LEU A 718 -15.66 -17.67 16.91
CA LEU A 718 -15.08 -18.84 17.58
C LEU A 718 -13.54 -18.77 17.58
N HIS A 719 -12.95 -18.29 16.49
CA HIS A 719 -11.51 -18.12 16.38
C HIS A 719 -10.97 -17.11 17.40
N SER A 720 -11.62 -15.95 17.58
CA SER A 720 -11.18 -14.94 18.54
C SER A 720 -11.22 -15.43 19.99
N LEU A 721 -12.21 -16.25 20.35
CA LEU A 721 -12.31 -16.85 21.68
C LEU A 721 -11.12 -17.77 22.01
N VAL A 722 -10.67 -18.57 21.04
CA VAL A 722 -9.57 -19.53 21.27
C VAL A 722 -8.17 -18.93 21.12
N GLN A 723 -8.04 -17.73 20.54
CA GLN A 723 -6.78 -16.98 20.54
C GLN A 723 -6.39 -16.55 21.96
N GLN A 724 -7.38 -16.36 22.84
CA GLN A 724 -7.17 -15.97 24.23
C GLN A 724 -7.00 -17.19 25.14
N LYS A 725 -5.74 -17.52 25.49
CA LYS A 725 -5.40 -18.72 26.29
C LYS A 725 -6.18 -18.85 27.61
N HIS A 726 -6.55 -17.74 28.25
CA HIS A 726 -7.31 -17.75 29.50
C HIS A 726 -8.77 -18.19 29.29
N LEU A 727 -9.42 -17.79 28.19
CA LEU A 727 -10.76 -18.27 27.82
C LEU A 727 -10.77 -19.76 27.51
N CYS A 728 -9.71 -20.27 26.87
CA CYS A 728 -9.58 -21.70 26.57
C CYS A 728 -9.71 -22.59 27.81
N VAL A 729 -9.21 -22.13 28.98
CA VAL A 729 -9.31 -22.88 30.25
C VAL A 729 -10.77 -23.14 30.63
N HIS A 730 -11.66 -22.18 30.35
CA HIS A 730 -13.08 -22.31 30.63
C HIS A 730 -13.82 -23.02 29.51
N LEU A 731 -13.53 -22.71 28.24
CA LEU A 731 -14.15 -23.32 27.06
C LEU A 731 -14.15 -24.85 27.13
N VAL A 732 -12.99 -25.46 27.41
CA VAL A 732 -12.85 -26.92 27.46
C VAL A 732 -13.58 -27.60 28.61
N THR A 733 -14.16 -26.83 29.55
CA THR A 733 -14.98 -27.35 30.65
C THR A 733 -16.48 -27.20 30.43
N LEU A 734 -16.89 -26.47 29.38
CA LEU A 734 -18.30 -26.19 29.11
C LEU A 734 -18.96 -27.36 28.36
N ASN A 735 -20.15 -27.75 28.81
CA ASN A 735 -20.96 -28.78 28.13
C ASN A 735 -21.30 -28.35 26.69
N SER A 736 -21.64 -27.07 26.48
CA SER A 736 -21.95 -26.53 25.15
C SER A 736 -20.76 -26.64 24.17
N TRP A 737 -19.53 -26.50 24.66
CA TRP A 737 -18.32 -26.71 23.84
C TRP A 737 -18.12 -28.18 23.49
N HIS A 738 -18.37 -29.09 24.44
CA HIS A 738 -18.34 -30.52 24.19
C HIS A 738 -19.45 -30.96 23.21
N GLU A 739 -20.64 -30.33 23.27
CA GLU A 739 -21.71 -30.54 22.30
C GLU A 739 -21.29 -30.08 20.90
N LEU A 740 -20.64 -28.92 20.77
CA LEU A 740 -20.08 -28.45 19.49
C LEU A 740 -19.03 -29.41 18.95
N ALA A 741 -18.09 -29.86 19.78
CA ALA A 741 -17.07 -30.84 19.41
C ALA A 741 -17.69 -32.18 18.98
N THR A 742 -18.71 -32.66 19.71
CA THR A 742 -19.41 -33.91 19.38
C THR A 742 -20.19 -33.78 18.09
N ALA A 743 -20.87 -32.65 17.87
CA ALA A 743 -21.57 -32.36 16.63
C ALA A 743 -20.59 -32.32 15.45
N PHE A 744 -19.40 -31.71 15.63
CA PHE A 744 -18.36 -31.69 14.60
C PHE A 744 -17.95 -33.11 14.19
N CYS A 745 -17.83 -34.03 15.15
CA CYS A 745 -17.47 -35.43 14.87
C CYS A 745 -18.60 -36.25 14.21
N THR A 746 -19.85 -36.02 14.60
CA THR A 746 -20.94 -36.99 14.34
C THR A 746 -22.05 -36.49 13.41
N GLU A 747 -22.27 -35.18 13.31
CA GLU A 747 -23.42 -34.63 12.58
C GLU A 747 -23.10 -34.35 11.11
N ARG A 748 -24.01 -34.78 10.22
CA ARG A 748 -23.88 -34.54 8.77
C ARG A 748 -24.05 -33.07 8.38
N THR A 749 -24.81 -32.29 9.13
CA THR A 749 -25.01 -30.85 8.89
C THR A 749 -23.69 -30.09 8.90
N LEU A 750 -22.81 -30.40 9.86
CA LEU A 750 -21.48 -29.80 9.95
C LEU A 750 -20.48 -30.40 8.96
N LEU A 751 -20.83 -31.43 8.17
CA LEU A 751 -20.02 -31.87 7.02
C LEU A 751 -20.36 -31.07 5.75
N LEU A 752 -21.51 -30.40 5.70
CA LEU A 752 -21.96 -29.58 4.58
C LEU A 752 -21.43 -28.13 4.61
N LEU A 753 -20.66 -27.74 5.63
CA LEU A 753 -19.98 -26.44 5.62
C LEU A 753 -18.94 -26.41 4.50
N ASP A 754 -18.73 -25.24 3.89
CA ASP A 754 -17.67 -25.05 2.90
C ASP A 754 -16.30 -25.44 3.48
N THR A 755 -15.39 -25.84 2.59
CA THR A 755 -14.06 -26.37 2.93
C THR A 755 -13.26 -25.44 3.85
N ALA A 756 -13.29 -24.13 3.61
CA ALA A 756 -12.63 -23.14 4.45
C ALA A 756 -13.21 -23.11 5.89
N HIS A 757 -14.53 -23.21 6.03
CA HIS A 757 -15.22 -23.24 7.32
C HIS A 757 -14.92 -24.52 8.11
N GLN A 758 -14.84 -25.67 7.43
CA GLN A 758 -14.41 -26.95 8.06
C GLN A 758 -13.02 -26.82 8.67
N ARG A 759 -12.08 -26.27 7.90
CA ARG A 759 -10.70 -26.06 8.31
C ARG A 759 -10.61 -25.14 9.52
N SER A 760 -11.28 -23.98 9.45
CA SER A 760 -11.31 -23.01 10.55
C SER A 760 -11.92 -23.58 11.83
N LEU A 761 -13.02 -24.33 11.73
CA LEU A 761 -13.65 -24.96 12.88
C LEU A 761 -12.76 -26.04 13.50
N ALA A 762 -12.13 -26.90 12.69
CA ALA A 762 -11.19 -27.90 13.16
C ALA A 762 -9.98 -27.25 13.87
N GLN A 763 -9.41 -26.20 13.26
CA GLN A 763 -8.32 -25.42 13.84
C GLN A 763 -8.72 -24.84 15.20
N THR A 764 -9.91 -24.26 15.29
CA THR A 764 -10.44 -23.64 16.51
C THR A 764 -10.62 -24.68 17.63
N LEU A 765 -11.28 -25.80 17.33
CA LEU A 765 -11.51 -26.87 18.29
C LEU A 765 -10.19 -27.45 18.82
N VAL A 766 -9.19 -27.64 17.96
CA VAL A 766 -7.85 -28.11 18.37
C VAL A 766 -7.10 -27.06 19.19
N ARG A 767 -7.12 -25.78 18.79
CA ARG A 767 -6.47 -24.68 19.55
C ARG A 767 -7.02 -24.52 20.97
N SER A 768 -8.29 -24.86 21.20
CA SER A 768 -8.88 -24.82 22.54
C SER A 768 -8.17 -25.74 23.55
N ALA A 769 -7.48 -26.78 23.09
CA ALA A 769 -6.70 -27.70 23.95
C ALA A 769 -5.55 -26.99 24.70
N SER A 770 -5.14 -25.79 24.27
CA SER A 770 -4.19 -24.92 24.99
C SER A 770 -4.68 -24.54 26.40
N GLY A 771 -6.00 -24.56 26.63
CA GLY A 771 -6.61 -24.33 27.94
C GLY A 771 -6.45 -25.49 28.93
N ILE A 772 -6.11 -26.69 28.45
CA ILE A 772 -5.87 -27.86 29.30
C ILE A 772 -4.42 -27.80 29.82
N ARG A 773 -4.25 -27.85 31.15
CA ARG A 773 -2.94 -27.67 31.79
C ARG A 773 -1.99 -28.87 31.59
N ASN A 774 -2.53 -30.08 31.53
CA ASN A 774 -1.76 -31.31 31.40
C ASN A 774 -1.58 -31.68 29.92
N SER A 775 -0.32 -31.78 29.46
CA SER A 775 0.03 -32.17 28.09
C SER A 775 -0.61 -33.49 27.67
N GLU A 776 -0.63 -34.53 28.52
CA GLU A 776 -1.24 -35.82 28.14
C GLU A 776 -2.77 -35.68 27.97
N ALA A 777 -3.42 -34.87 28.80
CA ALA A 777 -4.85 -34.61 28.66
C ALA A 777 -5.16 -33.76 27.42
N SER A 778 -4.33 -32.77 27.09
CA SER A 778 -4.43 -32.00 25.83
C SER A 778 -4.29 -32.91 24.61
N ASN A 779 -3.30 -33.80 24.61
CA ASN A 779 -3.11 -34.79 23.55
C ASN A 779 -4.30 -35.75 23.45
N GLN A 780 -4.81 -36.26 24.58
CA GLN A 780 -5.98 -37.13 24.58
C GLN A 780 -7.24 -36.43 24.05
N TYR A 781 -7.43 -35.15 24.37
CA TYR A 781 -8.53 -34.36 23.82
C TYR A 781 -8.44 -34.28 22.28
N VAL A 782 -7.26 -33.99 21.74
CA VAL A 782 -7.04 -33.95 20.28
C VAL A 782 -7.25 -35.33 19.64
N ARG A 783 -6.78 -36.42 20.27
CA ARG A 783 -7.02 -37.79 19.79
C ARG A 783 -8.51 -38.12 19.74
N ASN A 784 -9.28 -37.76 20.77
CA ASN A 784 -10.72 -38.00 20.80
C ASN A 784 -11.45 -37.21 19.70
N LEU A 785 -11.04 -35.96 19.47
CA LEU A 785 -11.64 -35.09 18.47
C LEU A 785 -11.30 -35.54 17.04
N MET A 786 -10.04 -35.82 16.74
CA MET A 786 -9.56 -36.00 15.37
C MET A 786 -9.29 -37.46 14.98
N GLY A 787 -9.24 -38.38 15.94
CA GLY A 787 -8.87 -39.79 15.70
C GLY A 787 -9.77 -40.48 14.68
N HIS A 788 -11.10 -40.32 14.81
CA HIS A 788 -12.05 -40.92 13.88
C HIS A 788 -11.91 -40.40 12.43
N ILE A 789 -11.47 -39.15 12.24
CA ILE A 789 -11.22 -38.53 10.93
C ILE A 789 -10.00 -39.21 10.27
N ALA A 790 -8.91 -39.39 11.02
CA ALA A 790 -7.74 -40.10 10.54
C ALA A 790 -8.05 -41.57 10.24
N THR A 791 -8.77 -42.25 11.14
CA THR A 791 -9.21 -43.64 10.94
C THR A 791 -10.06 -43.80 9.68
N TYR A 792 -10.98 -42.86 9.40
CA TYR A 792 -11.78 -42.89 8.18
C TYR A 792 -10.93 -42.87 6.91
N ILE A 793 -9.89 -42.02 6.85
CA ILE A 793 -8.97 -41.97 5.70
C ILE A 793 -8.20 -43.28 5.57
N VAL A 794 -7.69 -43.81 6.67
CA VAL A 794 -6.98 -45.11 6.70
C VAL A 794 -7.88 -46.23 6.19
N GLU A 795 -9.07 -46.39 6.76
CA GLU A 795 -10.02 -47.44 6.38
C GLU A 795 -10.46 -47.30 4.93
N THR A 796 -10.77 -46.08 4.48
CA THR A 796 -11.21 -45.83 3.10
C THR A 796 -10.11 -46.17 2.10
N SER A 797 -8.85 -45.80 2.38
CA SER A 797 -7.70 -46.14 1.53
C SER A 797 -7.40 -47.65 1.49
N SER A 798 -7.77 -48.38 2.55
CA SER A 798 -7.53 -49.83 2.67
C SER A 798 -8.58 -50.71 1.96
N LYS A 799 -9.71 -50.12 1.52
CA LYS A 799 -10.78 -50.86 0.85
C LYS A 799 -10.32 -51.37 -0.52
N SER A 800 -10.52 -52.66 -0.80
CA SER A 800 -10.13 -53.29 -2.06
C SER A 800 -10.85 -52.70 -3.29
N ASN A 801 -12.06 -52.18 -3.10
CA ASN A 801 -12.84 -51.49 -4.14
C ASN A 801 -12.64 -49.97 -4.15
N PHE A 802 -11.70 -49.40 -3.38
CA PHE A 802 -11.55 -47.95 -3.27
C PHE A 802 -11.37 -47.27 -4.63
N LYS A 803 -10.55 -47.84 -5.51
CA LYS A 803 -10.32 -47.31 -6.88
C LYS A 803 -11.60 -47.15 -7.71
N SER A 804 -12.60 -48.00 -7.52
CA SER A 804 -13.86 -47.93 -8.27
C SER A 804 -14.90 -47.01 -7.63
N ILE A 805 -14.89 -46.88 -6.30
CA ILE A 805 -15.85 -46.03 -5.57
C ILE A 805 -15.35 -44.60 -5.36
N ALA A 806 -14.03 -44.36 -5.42
CA ALA A 806 -13.41 -43.05 -5.14
C ALA A 806 -14.00 -41.91 -5.98
N GLN A 807 -14.39 -42.20 -7.22
CA GLN A 807 -14.95 -41.20 -8.15
C GLN A 807 -16.42 -40.84 -7.86
N GLN A 808 -17.05 -41.46 -6.85
CA GLN A 808 -18.40 -41.08 -6.44
C GLN A 808 -18.38 -39.70 -5.77
N PRO A 809 -19.27 -38.76 -6.15
CA PRO A 809 -19.30 -37.40 -5.61
C PRO A 809 -19.34 -37.34 -4.07
N ASP A 810 -20.11 -38.23 -3.44
CA ASP A 810 -20.23 -38.31 -1.98
C ASP A 810 -18.90 -38.68 -1.30
N ILE A 811 -18.13 -39.59 -1.91
CA ILE A 811 -16.83 -40.03 -1.39
C ILE A 811 -15.77 -38.96 -1.64
N LEU A 812 -15.79 -38.32 -2.81
CA LEU A 812 -14.93 -37.19 -3.15
C LEU A 812 -15.08 -36.05 -2.13
N GLN A 813 -16.32 -35.59 -1.92
CA GLN A 813 -16.63 -34.53 -0.97
C GLN A 813 -16.22 -34.92 0.46
N LEU A 814 -16.48 -36.16 0.86
CA LEU A 814 -16.13 -36.63 2.20
C LEU A 814 -14.61 -36.69 2.41
N VAL A 815 -13.84 -37.16 1.42
CA VAL A 815 -12.37 -37.13 1.48
C VAL A 815 -11.85 -35.69 1.59
N ILE A 816 -12.38 -34.76 0.79
CA ILE A 816 -12.01 -33.34 0.88
C ILE A 816 -12.31 -32.78 2.28
N CYS A 817 -13.51 -33.03 2.81
CA CYS A 817 -13.88 -32.59 4.16
C CYS A 817 -12.94 -33.16 5.24
N MET A 818 -12.60 -34.45 5.17
CA MET A 818 -11.69 -35.07 6.14
C MET A 818 -10.27 -34.48 6.05
N LEU A 819 -9.77 -34.25 4.84
CA LEU A 819 -8.46 -33.62 4.63
C LEU A 819 -8.43 -32.16 5.11
N GLU A 820 -9.46 -31.36 4.85
CA GLU A 820 -9.54 -29.97 5.36
C GLU A 820 -9.62 -29.91 6.89
N ARG A 821 -10.31 -30.87 7.53
CA ARG A 821 -10.35 -30.98 8.98
C ARG A 821 -8.98 -31.35 9.56
N LEU A 822 -8.29 -32.32 8.96
CA LEU A 822 -6.92 -32.67 9.35
C LEU A 822 -5.95 -31.50 9.13
N ARG A 823 -6.12 -30.76 8.04
CA ARG A 823 -5.37 -29.54 7.74
C ARG A 823 -5.60 -28.48 8.82
N GLY A 824 -6.84 -28.21 9.19
CA GLY A 824 -7.15 -27.29 10.29
C GLY A 824 -6.50 -27.69 11.61
N ALA A 825 -6.52 -28.99 11.94
CA ALA A 825 -5.84 -29.53 13.11
C ALA A 825 -4.31 -29.35 13.04
N ALA A 826 -3.71 -29.57 11.87
CA ALA A 826 -2.28 -29.34 11.65
C ALA A 826 -1.89 -27.87 11.86
N SER A 827 -2.64 -26.93 11.30
CA SER A 827 -2.44 -25.47 11.49
C SER A 827 -2.71 -24.97 12.93
N ALA A 828 -3.16 -25.86 13.82
CA ALA A 828 -3.40 -25.61 15.23
C ALA A 828 -2.33 -26.24 16.14
N SER A 829 -1.20 -26.68 15.57
CA SER A 829 -0.08 -27.23 16.33
C SER A 829 0.40 -26.26 17.41
N ASP A 830 0.44 -26.73 18.65
CA ASP A 830 1.01 -26.06 19.82
C ASP A 830 1.93 -27.07 20.52
N PRO A 831 3.01 -26.64 21.20
CA PRO A 831 3.92 -27.55 21.89
C PRO A 831 3.24 -28.57 22.82
N ARG A 832 2.05 -28.28 23.37
CA ARG A 832 1.29 -29.22 24.20
C ARG A 832 0.51 -30.27 23.42
N THR A 833 0.09 -29.98 22.19
CA THR A 833 -0.73 -30.86 21.34
C THR A 833 0.09 -31.53 20.23
N GLN A 834 1.35 -31.13 20.09
CA GLN A 834 2.29 -31.59 19.06
C GLN A 834 2.29 -33.12 18.91
N LYS A 835 2.44 -33.88 20.01
CA LYS A 835 2.50 -35.35 19.97
C LYS A 835 1.28 -35.99 19.32
N ALA A 836 0.06 -35.58 19.71
CA ALA A 836 -1.17 -36.11 19.13
C ALA A 836 -1.32 -35.72 17.65
N ILE A 837 -0.94 -34.50 17.27
CA ILE A 837 -1.01 -34.04 15.87
C ILE A 837 0.02 -34.78 15.00
N TYR A 838 1.22 -35.04 15.52
CA TYR A 838 2.21 -35.88 14.86
C TYR A 838 1.68 -37.31 14.67
N GLU A 839 1.17 -37.97 15.73
CA GLU A 839 0.61 -39.32 15.66
C GLU A 839 -0.53 -39.42 14.61
N LEU A 840 -1.40 -38.42 14.56
CA LEU A 840 -2.50 -38.36 13.58
C LEU A 840 -1.96 -38.27 12.14
N GLY A 841 -1.06 -37.32 11.86
CA GLY A 841 -0.48 -37.20 10.52
C GLY A 841 0.34 -38.41 10.12
N PHE A 842 1.11 -38.98 11.05
CA PHE A 842 1.89 -40.19 10.83
C PHE A 842 1.01 -41.37 10.41
N SER A 843 -0.15 -41.54 11.05
CA SER A 843 -1.10 -42.61 10.70
C SER A 843 -1.66 -42.50 9.28
N VAL A 844 -1.74 -41.29 8.72
CA VAL A 844 -2.31 -41.03 7.38
C VAL A 844 -1.26 -40.84 6.28
N MET A 845 0.05 -40.92 6.57
CA MET A 845 1.10 -40.78 5.54
C MET A 845 0.93 -41.76 4.37
N ASN A 846 0.88 -43.07 4.65
CA ASN A 846 0.69 -44.08 3.60
C ASN A 846 -0.69 -43.96 2.90
N PRO A 847 -1.81 -43.81 3.62
CA PRO A 847 -3.10 -43.48 3.01
C PRO A 847 -3.07 -42.27 2.07
N THR A 848 -2.33 -41.23 2.42
CA THR A 848 -2.18 -40.01 1.61
C THR A 848 -1.51 -40.30 0.27
N LEU A 849 -0.48 -41.15 0.23
CA LEU A 849 0.13 -41.60 -1.03
C LEU A 849 -0.86 -42.41 -1.90
N ILE A 850 -1.70 -43.25 -1.27
CA ILE A 850 -2.74 -44.00 -1.97
C ILE A 850 -3.79 -43.04 -2.57
N LEU A 851 -4.22 -42.04 -1.80
CA LEU A 851 -5.16 -41.01 -2.27
C LEU A 851 -4.58 -40.24 -3.45
N LEU A 852 -3.30 -39.86 -3.41
CA LEU A 852 -2.61 -39.17 -4.50
C LEU A 852 -2.62 -40.00 -5.80
N GLU A 853 -2.38 -41.31 -5.73
CA GLU A 853 -2.44 -42.20 -6.90
C GLU A 853 -3.87 -42.34 -7.45
N VAL A 854 -4.87 -42.47 -6.57
CA VAL A 854 -6.26 -42.70 -6.97
C VAL A 854 -6.90 -41.44 -7.55
N TYR A 855 -6.61 -40.28 -6.96
CA TYR A 855 -7.17 -38.98 -7.35
C TYR A 855 -6.25 -38.15 -8.25
N LYS A 856 -5.29 -38.76 -8.94
CA LYS A 856 -4.31 -38.07 -9.82
C LYS A 856 -4.90 -37.23 -10.97
N HIS A 857 -6.22 -37.26 -11.16
CA HIS A 857 -6.96 -36.47 -12.15
C HIS A 857 -7.93 -35.46 -11.52
N GLU A 858 -8.08 -35.45 -10.20
CA GLU A 858 -9.02 -34.59 -9.46
C GLU A 858 -8.26 -33.48 -8.72
N SER A 859 -8.09 -32.31 -9.36
CA SER A 859 -7.26 -31.20 -8.86
C SER A 859 -7.68 -30.71 -7.47
N ALA A 860 -8.98 -30.66 -7.18
CA ALA A 860 -9.50 -30.23 -5.89
C ALA A 860 -8.99 -31.11 -4.72
N VAL A 861 -8.92 -32.44 -4.91
CA VAL A 861 -8.42 -33.35 -3.88
C VAL A 861 -6.91 -33.22 -3.73
N ILE A 862 -6.19 -33.19 -4.86
CA ILE A 862 -4.73 -33.06 -4.86
C ILE A 862 -4.31 -31.79 -4.13
N TYR A 863 -4.91 -30.65 -4.45
CA TYR A 863 -4.56 -29.37 -3.83
C TYR A 863 -4.75 -29.40 -2.31
N VAL A 864 -5.90 -29.88 -1.83
CA VAL A 864 -6.20 -29.96 -0.39
C VAL A 864 -5.26 -30.95 0.30
N LEU A 865 -4.95 -32.08 -0.33
CA LEU A 865 -4.00 -33.07 0.16
C LEU A 865 -2.60 -32.49 0.31
N LEU A 866 -2.09 -31.81 -0.72
CA LEU A 866 -0.78 -31.17 -0.70
C LEU A 866 -0.71 -30.10 0.39
N LYS A 867 -1.80 -29.32 0.55
CA LYS A 867 -1.90 -28.31 1.60
C LYS A 867 -2.00 -28.89 3.01
N PHE A 868 -2.69 -30.01 3.19
CA PHE A 868 -2.67 -30.73 4.46
C PHE A 868 -1.25 -31.17 4.82
N VAL A 869 -0.54 -31.81 3.88
CA VAL A 869 0.85 -32.26 4.12
C VAL A 869 1.76 -31.08 4.43
N LEU A 870 1.65 -29.97 3.69
CA LEU A 870 2.37 -28.73 3.98
C LEU A 870 2.13 -28.25 5.41
N ASP A 871 0.87 -28.01 5.78
CA ASP A 871 0.55 -27.43 7.09
C ASP A 871 0.91 -28.38 8.24
N TRP A 872 0.87 -29.70 8.00
CA TRP A 872 1.33 -30.70 8.97
C TRP A 872 2.84 -30.71 9.13
N VAL A 873 3.60 -30.74 8.04
CA VAL A 873 5.07 -30.70 8.10
C VAL A 873 5.53 -29.41 8.77
N ASP A 874 4.94 -28.27 8.40
CA ASP A 874 5.28 -26.96 8.97
C ASP A 874 5.07 -26.87 10.47
N GLY A 875 3.94 -27.40 10.96
CA GLY A 875 3.64 -27.41 12.38
C GLY A 875 4.41 -28.46 13.20
N GLN A 876 5.10 -29.42 12.57
CA GLN A 876 5.75 -30.54 13.26
C GLN A 876 7.28 -30.54 13.14
N ILE A 877 7.82 -30.22 11.97
CA ILE A 877 9.20 -30.56 11.58
C ILE A 877 10.26 -30.07 12.59
N THR A 878 10.10 -28.86 13.12
CA THR A 878 11.02 -28.25 14.11
C THR A 878 11.09 -29.01 15.43
N HIS A 879 10.06 -29.80 15.77
CA HIS A 879 9.95 -30.53 17.03
C HIS A 879 10.33 -32.02 16.93
N LEU A 880 10.50 -32.57 15.73
CA LEU A 880 10.72 -33.99 15.51
C LEU A 880 12.13 -34.44 15.89
N GLU A 881 12.25 -35.65 16.45
CA GLU A 881 13.54 -36.31 16.67
C GLU A 881 14.17 -36.79 15.34
N ALA A 882 15.45 -37.17 15.35
CA ALA A 882 16.16 -37.55 14.11
C ALA A 882 15.49 -38.68 13.31
N LYS A 883 14.96 -39.71 14.00
CA LYS A 883 14.27 -40.84 13.35
C LYS A 883 12.93 -40.46 12.74
N GLU A 884 12.20 -39.59 13.42
CA GLU A 884 10.90 -39.08 12.99
C GLU A 884 11.07 -38.14 11.80
N THR A 885 12.08 -37.27 11.86
CA THR A 885 12.49 -36.38 10.77
C THR A 885 12.83 -37.20 9.51
N ALA A 886 13.61 -38.27 9.64
CA ALA A 886 13.96 -39.14 8.52
C ALA A 886 12.71 -39.79 7.88
N ALA A 887 11.74 -40.22 8.67
CA ALA A 887 10.49 -40.82 8.17
C ALA A 887 9.61 -39.80 7.44
N VAL A 888 9.47 -38.58 7.97
CA VAL A 888 8.70 -37.50 7.35
C VAL A 888 9.35 -37.05 6.04
N VAL A 889 10.68 -36.91 6.03
CA VAL A 889 11.45 -36.58 4.82
C VAL A 889 11.28 -37.65 3.73
N ASP A 890 11.45 -38.93 4.07
CA ASP A 890 11.27 -40.03 3.09
C ASP A 890 9.86 -40.00 2.47
N PHE A 891 8.84 -39.74 3.29
CA PHE A 891 7.47 -39.57 2.81
C PHE A 891 7.28 -38.37 1.89
N CYS A 892 7.79 -37.18 2.26
CA CYS A 892 7.72 -35.98 1.42
C CYS A 892 8.39 -36.23 0.07
N MET A 893 9.53 -36.92 0.06
CA MET A 893 10.23 -37.27 -1.19
C MET A 893 9.42 -38.24 -2.04
N ARG A 894 8.81 -39.28 -1.46
CA ARG A 894 7.91 -40.19 -2.20
C ARG A 894 6.70 -39.46 -2.77
N LEU A 895 6.10 -38.54 -2.01
CA LEU A 895 4.98 -37.72 -2.44
C LEU A 895 5.36 -36.85 -3.65
N LEU A 896 6.51 -36.18 -3.60
CA LEU A 896 7.04 -35.38 -4.71
C LEU A 896 7.29 -36.24 -5.96
N GLN A 897 7.92 -37.41 -5.79
CA GLN A 897 8.18 -38.34 -6.88
C GLN A 897 6.88 -38.85 -7.53
N MET A 898 5.88 -39.22 -6.72
CA MET A 898 4.58 -39.66 -7.22
C MET A 898 3.87 -38.55 -7.99
N TYR A 899 3.76 -37.34 -7.40
CA TYR A 899 3.14 -36.21 -8.08
C TYR A 899 3.86 -35.87 -9.41
N SER A 900 5.19 -35.86 -9.41
CA SER A 900 5.99 -35.60 -10.61
C SER A 900 5.77 -36.69 -11.68
N SER A 901 5.77 -37.98 -11.30
CA SER A 901 5.54 -39.09 -12.24
C SER A 901 4.17 -39.02 -12.94
N HIS A 902 3.16 -38.44 -12.29
CA HIS A 902 1.82 -38.29 -12.86
C HIS A 902 1.67 -37.05 -13.74
N ASN A 903 2.56 -36.07 -13.63
CA ASN A 903 2.41 -34.76 -14.27
C ASN A 903 3.52 -34.42 -15.27
N ILE A 904 4.66 -35.12 -15.22
CA ILE A 904 5.74 -34.96 -16.18
C ILE A 904 5.31 -35.44 -17.57
N GLY A 905 5.58 -34.64 -18.61
CA GLY A 905 5.29 -35.01 -20.00
C GLY A 905 3.81 -35.01 -20.41
N LYS A 906 2.87 -34.58 -19.55
CA LYS A 906 1.47 -34.34 -19.95
C LYS A 906 1.38 -33.10 -20.83
N ILE A 907 1.53 -33.27 -22.14
CA ILE A 907 1.20 -32.24 -23.13
C ILE A 907 -0.32 -32.34 -23.38
N SER A 908 -1.09 -31.42 -22.82
CA SER A 908 -2.55 -31.35 -22.98
C SER A 908 -2.89 -30.89 -24.41
N LEU A 909 -2.77 -31.79 -25.38
CA LEU A 909 -2.86 -31.49 -26.82
C LEU A 909 -4.31 -31.40 -27.35
N SER A 910 -5.33 -31.39 -26.49
CA SER A 910 -6.73 -31.50 -26.93
C SER A 910 -7.76 -30.80 -26.03
N LEU A 911 -7.42 -29.64 -25.44
CA LEU A 911 -8.36 -28.84 -24.65
C LEU A 911 -8.58 -27.45 -25.29
N SER A 912 -9.77 -26.88 -25.11
CA SER A 912 -10.06 -25.49 -25.47
C SER A 912 -9.16 -24.52 -24.68
N SER A 913 -8.98 -23.30 -25.17
CA SER A 913 -8.14 -22.28 -24.50
C SER A 913 -8.58 -21.97 -23.07
N SER A 914 -9.88 -22.07 -22.76
CA SER A 914 -10.43 -21.91 -21.41
C SER A 914 -10.00 -23.03 -20.46
N LEU A 915 -10.15 -24.29 -20.87
CA LEU A 915 -9.81 -25.45 -20.07
C LEU A 915 -8.29 -25.58 -19.86
N LEU A 916 -7.49 -25.14 -20.83
CA LEU A 916 -6.03 -25.03 -20.69
C LEU A 916 -5.63 -24.00 -19.63
N ASN A 917 -6.37 -22.89 -19.50
CA ASN A 917 -6.10 -21.87 -18.49
C ASN A 917 -6.50 -22.33 -17.09
N GLU A 918 -7.63 -23.02 -16.94
CA GLU A 918 -8.04 -23.64 -15.68
C GLU A 918 -7.04 -24.72 -15.22
N GLU A 919 -6.63 -25.62 -16.13
CA GLU A 919 -5.62 -26.65 -15.83
C GLU A 919 -4.27 -26.03 -15.42
N LYS A 920 -3.86 -24.92 -16.07
CA LYS A 920 -2.67 -24.15 -15.68
C LYS A 920 -2.82 -23.52 -14.29
N THR A 921 -4.01 -23.03 -13.96
CA THR A 921 -4.30 -22.40 -12.66
C THR A 921 -4.23 -23.42 -11.53
N ASP A 922 -4.75 -24.63 -11.74
CA ASP A 922 -4.67 -25.69 -10.73
C ASP A 922 -3.25 -26.21 -10.55
N LYS A 923 -2.52 -26.46 -11.65
CA LYS A 923 -1.08 -26.82 -11.58
C LYS A 923 -0.25 -25.76 -10.86
N TYR A 924 -0.55 -24.49 -11.10
CA TYR A 924 0.08 -23.37 -10.39
C TYR A 924 -0.11 -23.48 -8.88
N LYS A 925 -1.34 -23.76 -8.40
CA LYS A 925 -1.66 -23.91 -6.97
C LYS A 925 -0.92 -25.08 -6.33
N ASP A 926 -0.87 -26.21 -7.03
CA ASP A 926 -0.20 -27.43 -6.57
C ASP A 926 1.32 -27.22 -6.46
N LEU A 927 1.96 -26.68 -7.50
CA LEU A 927 3.39 -26.40 -7.50
C LEU A 927 3.77 -25.41 -6.40
N ARG A 928 2.92 -24.42 -6.14
CA ARG A 928 3.11 -23.50 -5.02
C ARG A 928 3.11 -24.23 -3.68
N ALA A 929 2.17 -25.15 -3.45
CA ALA A 929 2.13 -25.95 -2.23
C ALA A 929 3.38 -26.83 -2.07
N LEU A 930 3.89 -27.42 -3.16
CA LEU A 930 5.12 -28.23 -3.14
C LEU A 930 6.37 -27.40 -2.83
N LEU A 931 6.50 -26.20 -3.41
CA LEU A 931 7.62 -25.30 -3.10
C LEU A 931 7.58 -24.81 -1.65
N GLN A 932 6.39 -24.51 -1.14
CA GLN A 932 6.19 -24.16 0.27
C GLN A 932 6.53 -25.35 1.19
N LEU A 933 6.23 -26.58 0.78
CA LEU A 933 6.58 -27.78 1.54
C LEU A 933 8.11 -27.95 1.63
N LEU A 934 8.80 -27.75 0.52
CA LEU A 934 10.27 -27.75 0.50
C LEU A 934 10.86 -26.65 1.39
N SER A 935 10.28 -25.45 1.33
CA SER A 935 10.68 -24.33 2.20
C SER A 935 10.43 -24.63 3.68
N SER A 936 9.34 -25.33 4.00
CA SER A 936 9.01 -25.72 5.37
C SER A 936 10.01 -26.75 5.90
N LEU A 937 10.47 -27.70 5.08
CA LEU A 937 11.54 -28.63 5.48
C LEU A 937 12.84 -27.90 5.87
N CYS A 938 13.21 -26.81 5.18
CA CYS A 938 14.39 -26.00 5.54
C CYS A 938 14.33 -25.41 6.96
N SER A 939 13.13 -25.23 7.54
CA SER A 939 12.97 -24.67 8.89
C SER A 939 13.64 -25.52 9.99
N LYS A 940 13.78 -26.84 9.77
CA LYS A 940 14.42 -27.77 10.70
C LYS A 940 15.86 -27.39 11.02
N ASP A 941 16.63 -27.04 10.00
CA ASP A 941 18.04 -26.66 10.16
C ASP A 941 18.19 -25.25 10.76
N MET A 942 17.16 -24.41 10.64
CA MET A 942 17.16 -23.04 11.17
C MET A 942 16.74 -22.98 12.63
N ILE A 943 15.73 -23.76 13.02
CA ILE A 943 15.14 -23.80 14.37
C ILE A 943 14.84 -25.26 14.73
N ASP A 944 15.74 -25.87 15.51
CA ASP A 944 15.59 -27.25 15.99
C ASP A 944 15.27 -27.29 17.49
N PHE A 945 14.09 -27.81 17.86
CA PHE A 945 13.65 -28.03 19.23
C PHE A 945 13.81 -29.49 19.71
N SER A 946 14.47 -30.35 18.93
CA SER A 946 14.73 -31.74 19.31
C SER A 946 15.74 -31.83 20.47
N SER A 947 15.67 -32.91 21.24
CA SER A 947 16.58 -33.17 22.36
C SER A 947 17.88 -33.88 21.95
N ASP A 948 18.05 -34.18 20.66
CA ASP A 948 19.19 -34.93 20.15
C ASP A 948 20.47 -34.07 20.20
N SER A 949 21.61 -34.68 20.54
CA SER A 949 22.89 -34.00 20.45
C SER A 949 23.29 -33.79 18.98
N ILE A 950 23.99 -32.69 18.69
CA ILE A 950 24.49 -32.29 17.35
C ILE A 950 25.32 -33.41 16.67
N GLU A 951 25.78 -34.40 17.42
CA GLU A 951 26.60 -35.52 16.95
C GLU A 951 25.81 -36.74 16.44
N THR A 952 24.48 -36.76 16.57
CA THR A 952 23.65 -37.81 15.94
C THR A 952 23.64 -37.60 14.42
N GLN A 953 23.87 -38.67 13.63
CA GLN A 953 23.79 -38.61 12.16
C GLN A 953 22.35 -38.27 11.71
N GLY A 954 22.01 -36.98 11.70
CA GLY A 954 20.73 -36.47 11.22
C GLY A 954 20.61 -36.54 9.70
N THR A 955 19.37 -36.53 9.21
CA THR A 955 19.08 -36.41 7.77
C THR A 955 19.61 -35.08 7.26
N ASN A 956 20.38 -35.09 6.16
CA ASN A 956 20.85 -33.86 5.54
C ASN A 956 19.69 -33.18 4.79
N ILE A 957 19.06 -32.19 5.44
CA ILE A 957 17.87 -31.50 4.92
C ILE A 957 18.19 -30.70 3.66
N SER A 958 19.36 -30.07 3.56
CA SER A 958 19.74 -29.31 2.37
C SER A 958 19.81 -30.21 1.12
N GLN A 959 20.39 -31.42 1.22
CA GLN A 959 20.42 -32.40 0.13
C GLN A 959 19.01 -32.84 -0.29
N VAL A 960 18.14 -33.07 0.68
CA VAL A 960 16.73 -33.44 0.45
C VAL A 960 16.00 -32.35 -0.31
N VAL A 961 16.15 -31.10 0.11
CA VAL A 961 15.47 -29.96 -0.53
C VAL A 961 16.00 -29.71 -1.93
N TYR A 962 17.31 -29.84 -2.17
CA TYR A 962 17.87 -29.79 -3.53
C TYR A 962 17.32 -30.92 -4.43
N LEU A 963 17.22 -32.14 -3.90
CA LEU A 963 16.63 -33.26 -4.62
C LEU A 963 15.14 -33.03 -4.91
N GLY A 964 14.39 -32.49 -3.94
CA GLY A 964 13.00 -32.10 -4.10
C GLY A 964 12.80 -31.02 -5.15
N LEU A 965 13.65 -29.98 -5.14
CA LEU A 965 13.66 -28.93 -6.14
C LEU A 965 13.95 -29.50 -7.53
N HIS A 966 14.90 -30.44 -7.66
CA HIS A 966 15.16 -31.15 -8.91
C HIS A 966 13.93 -31.91 -9.41
N ILE A 967 13.11 -32.49 -8.54
CA ILE A 967 11.89 -33.21 -8.92
C ILE A 967 10.78 -32.26 -9.41
N VAL A 968 10.63 -31.10 -8.76
CA VAL A 968 9.54 -30.14 -9.04
C VAL A 968 9.87 -29.24 -10.23
N THR A 969 11.13 -28.86 -10.40
CA THR A 969 11.55 -27.87 -11.39
C THR A 969 11.16 -28.20 -12.84
N PRO A 970 11.27 -29.45 -13.34
CA PRO A 970 10.79 -29.82 -14.68
C PRO A 970 9.28 -29.60 -14.91
N LEU A 971 8.50 -29.43 -13.84
CA LEU A 971 7.06 -29.16 -13.90
C LEU A 971 6.77 -27.65 -14.00
N ILE A 972 7.75 -26.79 -13.69
CA ILE A 972 7.64 -25.33 -13.75
C ILE A 972 8.08 -24.86 -15.13
N SER A 973 7.12 -24.54 -15.99
CA SER A 973 7.39 -23.93 -17.30
C SER A 973 7.59 -22.41 -17.19
N MET A 974 8.24 -21.81 -18.20
CA MET A 974 8.37 -20.35 -18.29
C MET A 974 7.01 -19.63 -18.36
N GLU A 975 5.96 -20.30 -18.85
CA GLU A 975 4.60 -19.75 -18.81
C GLU A 975 4.02 -19.72 -17.39
N LEU A 976 4.34 -20.71 -16.55
CA LEU A 976 3.89 -20.76 -15.15
C LEU A 976 4.60 -19.72 -14.28
N LEU A 977 5.85 -19.35 -14.61
CA LEU A 977 6.56 -18.27 -13.94
C LEU A 977 5.96 -16.87 -14.21
N LYS A 978 5.03 -16.73 -15.16
CA LYS A 978 4.23 -15.50 -15.32
C LYS A 978 3.27 -15.26 -14.16
N TYR A 979 2.96 -16.29 -13.35
CA TYR A 979 2.16 -16.14 -12.14
C TYR A 979 3.04 -15.63 -10.98
N PRO A 980 2.86 -14.37 -10.50
CA PRO A 980 3.83 -13.72 -9.61
C PRO A 980 4.12 -14.49 -8.33
N LYS A 981 3.09 -15.00 -7.65
CA LYS A 981 3.24 -15.73 -6.37
C LYS A 981 4.05 -17.04 -6.52
N LEU A 982 3.94 -17.74 -7.65
CA LEU A 982 4.73 -18.96 -7.89
C LEU A 982 6.17 -18.60 -8.19
N CYS A 983 6.38 -17.58 -9.02
CA CYS A 983 7.71 -17.04 -9.32
C CYS A 983 8.42 -16.62 -8.03
N HIS A 984 7.73 -15.87 -7.16
CA HIS A 984 8.24 -15.45 -5.86
C HIS A 984 8.59 -16.63 -4.94
N ASP A 985 7.67 -17.58 -4.75
CA ASP A 985 7.94 -18.75 -3.88
C ASP A 985 9.14 -19.58 -4.42
N TYR A 986 9.24 -19.73 -5.74
CA TYR A 986 10.35 -20.45 -6.39
C TYR A 986 11.70 -19.74 -6.21
N PHE A 987 11.77 -18.45 -6.55
CA PHE A 987 13.02 -17.69 -6.39
C PHE A 987 13.37 -17.42 -4.93
N SER A 988 12.38 -17.37 -4.02
CA SER A 988 12.63 -17.25 -2.58
C SER A 988 13.31 -18.50 -2.04
N LEU A 989 12.77 -19.69 -2.36
CA LEU A 989 13.38 -20.95 -1.98
C LEU A 989 14.77 -21.11 -2.61
N LEU A 990 14.90 -20.84 -3.92
CA LEU A 990 16.18 -20.95 -4.62
C LEU A 990 17.23 -20.01 -4.03
N SER A 991 16.88 -18.74 -3.76
CA SER A 991 17.78 -17.77 -3.14
C SER A 991 18.22 -18.23 -1.76
N HIS A 992 17.29 -18.69 -0.92
CA HIS A 992 17.61 -19.18 0.42
C HIS A 992 18.56 -20.38 0.37
N MET A 993 18.29 -21.35 -0.50
CA MET A 993 19.12 -22.55 -0.66
C MET A 993 20.56 -22.24 -1.08
N LEU A 994 20.74 -21.29 -2.02
CA LEU A 994 22.06 -20.91 -2.53
C LEU A 994 22.82 -19.99 -1.57
N GLU A 995 22.12 -19.22 -0.73
CA GLU A 995 22.72 -18.35 0.27
C GLU A 995 23.16 -19.12 1.53
N VAL A 996 22.32 -20.04 2.00
CA VAL A 996 22.54 -20.75 3.27
C VAL A 996 23.31 -22.06 3.08
N TYR A 997 23.10 -22.79 1.98
CA TYR A 997 23.71 -24.12 1.74
C TYR A 997 24.52 -24.21 0.43
N PRO A 998 25.48 -23.30 0.17
CA PRO A 998 26.28 -23.28 -1.05
C PRO A 998 27.24 -24.49 -1.18
N GLU A 999 27.64 -25.11 -0.07
CA GLU A 999 28.46 -26.33 -0.07
C GLU A 999 27.72 -27.54 -0.65
N THR A 1000 26.41 -27.62 -0.42
CA THR A 1000 25.57 -28.68 -0.97
C THR A 1000 25.34 -28.46 -2.47
N PHE A 1001 25.19 -27.20 -2.88
CA PHE A 1001 25.14 -26.82 -4.30
C PHE A 1001 26.41 -27.24 -5.07
N ALA A 1002 27.58 -27.13 -4.45
CA ALA A 1002 28.85 -27.54 -5.05
C ALA A 1002 28.96 -29.04 -5.34
N GLN A 1003 28.09 -29.87 -4.73
CA GLN A 1003 28.09 -31.33 -4.86
C GLN A 1003 27.03 -31.86 -5.84
N LEU A 1004 26.25 -30.98 -6.47
CA LEU A 1004 25.16 -31.38 -7.39
C LEU A 1004 25.68 -32.01 -8.68
N SER A 1005 24.80 -32.74 -9.37
CA SER A 1005 25.09 -33.24 -10.72
C SER A 1005 25.22 -32.11 -11.73
N SER A 1006 25.97 -32.34 -12.83
CA SER A 1006 26.16 -31.35 -13.90
C SER A 1006 24.84 -30.84 -14.50
N GLU A 1007 23.83 -31.71 -14.61
CA GLU A 1007 22.52 -31.39 -15.17
C GLU A 1007 21.71 -30.48 -14.24
N ALA A 1008 21.63 -30.81 -12.93
CA ALA A 1008 20.94 -29.98 -11.94
C ALA A 1008 21.61 -28.61 -11.77
N PHE A 1009 22.95 -28.59 -11.82
CA PHE A 1009 23.74 -27.36 -11.78
C PHE A 1009 23.43 -26.44 -12.98
N ALA A 1010 23.43 -26.98 -14.20
CA ALA A 1010 23.13 -26.23 -15.42
C ALA A 1010 21.72 -25.63 -15.41
N HIS A 1011 20.75 -26.38 -14.87
CA HIS A 1011 19.37 -25.91 -14.75
C HIS A 1011 19.23 -24.70 -13.80
N ILE A 1012 19.81 -24.78 -12.59
CA ILE A 1012 19.78 -23.68 -11.62
C ILE A 1012 20.47 -22.44 -12.20
N LEU A 1013 21.58 -22.64 -12.92
CA LEU A 1013 22.30 -21.57 -13.59
C LEU A 1013 21.42 -20.87 -14.65
N GLY A 1014 20.71 -21.62 -15.49
CA GLY A 1014 19.76 -21.05 -16.47
C GLY A 1014 18.61 -20.30 -15.80
N THR A 1015 18.18 -20.75 -14.62
CA THR A 1015 17.12 -20.11 -13.84
C THR A 1015 17.56 -18.77 -13.25
N LEU A 1016 18.77 -18.70 -12.68
CA LEU A 1016 19.34 -17.47 -12.17
C LEU A 1016 19.57 -16.44 -13.29
N ASP A 1017 20.00 -16.90 -14.47
CA ASP A 1017 20.16 -16.05 -15.66
C ASP A 1017 18.81 -15.47 -16.11
N PHE A 1018 17.76 -16.28 -16.13
CA PHE A 1018 16.39 -15.81 -16.38
C PHE A 1018 15.92 -14.79 -15.34
N GLY A 1019 16.10 -15.08 -14.05
CA GLY A 1019 15.65 -14.21 -12.96
C GLY A 1019 16.40 -12.88 -12.87
N LEU A 1020 17.67 -12.84 -13.25
CA LEU A 1020 18.48 -11.62 -13.27
C LEU A 1020 17.99 -10.58 -14.29
N HIS A 1021 17.34 -11.04 -15.38
CA HIS A 1021 16.77 -10.19 -16.44
C HIS A 1021 15.23 -10.11 -16.36
N HIS A 1022 14.65 -10.45 -15.21
CA HIS A 1022 13.20 -10.41 -15.00
C HIS A 1022 12.71 -8.97 -14.79
N GLN A 1023 11.44 -8.69 -15.13
CA GLN A 1023 10.84 -7.36 -14.97
C GLN A 1023 10.53 -7.00 -13.51
N ASP A 1024 10.38 -8.01 -12.66
CA ASP A 1024 10.08 -7.85 -11.24
C ASP A 1024 11.36 -7.67 -10.41
N GLU A 1025 11.50 -6.51 -9.76
CA GLU A 1025 12.67 -6.13 -8.96
C GLU A 1025 12.93 -7.07 -7.78
N ASP A 1026 11.89 -7.66 -7.19
CA ASP A 1026 12.03 -8.57 -6.06
C ASP A 1026 12.64 -9.91 -6.50
N VAL A 1027 12.29 -10.38 -7.70
CA VAL A 1027 12.92 -11.56 -8.32
C VAL A 1027 14.40 -11.30 -8.61
N VAL A 1028 14.72 -10.15 -9.21
CA VAL A 1028 16.11 -9.74 -9.47
C VAL A 1028 16.90 -9.64 -8.16
N THR A 1029 16.30 -9.05 -7.13
CA THR A 1029 16.89 -8.95 -5.77
C THR A 1029 17.23 -10.33 -5.20
N LYS A 1030 16.32 -11.30 -5.29
CA LYS A 1030 16.55 -12.69 -4.85
C LYS A 1030 17.68 -13.36 -5.63
N CYS A 1031 17.73 -13.18 -6.96
CA CYS A 1031 18.85 -13.69 -7.77
C CYS A 1031 20.19 -13.07 -7.39
N LEU A 1032 20.24 -11.75 -7.15
CA LEU A 1032 21.46 -11.06 -6.72
C LEU A 1032 21.94 -11.54 -5.35
N ARG A 1033 21.03 -11.76 -4.39
CA ARG A 1033 21.37 -12.35 -3.07
C ARG A 1033 21.92 -13.77 -3.22
N ALA A 1034 21.30 -14.59 -4.07
CA ALA A 1034 21.81 -15.92 -4.37
C ALA A 1034 23.25 -15.88 -4.94
N LEU A 1035 23.50 -14.98 -5.90
CA LEU A 1035 24.84 -14.79 -6.49
C LEU A 1035 25.85 -14.28 -5.47
N GLN A 1036 25.46 -13.35 -4.60
CA GLN A 1036 26.28 -12.89 -3.49
C GLN A 1036 26.68 -14.05 -2.57
N GLY A 1037 25.74 -14.90 -2.18
CA GLY A 1037 25.97 -16.07 -1.35
C GLY A 1037 26.99 -17.03 -1.96
N LEU A 1038 26.76 -17.44 -3.22
CA LEU A 1038 27.63 -18.35 -3.96
C LEU A 1038 29.05 -17.79 -4.15
N ALA A 1039 29.18 -16.54 -4.59
CA ALA A 1039 30.46 -15.91 -4.81
C ALA A 1039 31.24 -15.73 -3.50
N SER A 1040 30.54 -15.34 -2.42
CA SER A 1040 31.13 -15.20 -1.09
C SER A 1040 31.64 -16.53 -0.53
N TYR A 1041 30.88 -17.61 -0.71
CA TYR A 1041 31.29 -18.96 -0.31
C TYR A 1041 32.55 -19.40 -1.06
N HIS A 1042 32.54 -19.31 -2.40
CA HIS A 1042 33.71 -19.70 -3.20
C HIS A 1042 34.96 -18.90 -2.82
N TYR A 1043 34.83 -17.60 -2.61
CA TYR A 1043 35.94 -16.74 -2.21
C TYR A 1043 36.53 -17.12 -0.84
N LYS A 1044 35.66 -17.41 0.15
CA LYS A 1044 36.10 -17.80 1.49
C LYS A 1044 36.79 -19.17 1.48
N GLU A 1045 36.22 -20.14 0.77
CA GLU A 1045 36.77 -21.50 0.70
C GLU A 1045 38.11 -21.55 -0.03
N THR A 1046 38.23 -20.87 -1.18
CA THR A 1046 39.50 -20.80 -1.93
C THR A 1046 40.60 -20.11 -1.13
N ARG A 1047 40.27 -19.06 -0.36
CA ARG A 1047 41.21 -18.41 0.55
C ARG A 1047 41.67 -19.31 1.69
N ASN A 1048 40.80 -20.21 2.15
CA ASN A 1048 41.11 -21.21 3.17
C ASN A 1048 41.87 -22.43 2.61
N GLY A 1049 42.12 -22.49 1.30
CA GLY A 1049 42.82 -23.60 0.62
C GLY A 1049 41.91 -24.74 0.15
N ASN A 1050 40.59 -24.57 0.22
CA ASN A 1050 39.59 -25.54 -0.22
C ASN A 1050 39.17 -25.26 -1.69
N ILE A 1051 38.56 -26.25 -2.34
CA ILE A 1051 38.14 -26.17 -3.76
C ILE A 1051 36.89 -25.29 -4.01
N GLY A 1052 36.18 -24.86 -2.97
CA GLY A 1052 34.94 -24.08 -3.07
C GLY A 1052 33.87 -24.78 -3.93
N LEU A 1053 33.31 -24.09 -4.92
CA LEU A 1053 32.38 -24.62 -5.93
C LEU A 1053 32.99 -25.66 -6.91
N GLY A 1054 34.27 -26.03 -6.74
CA GLY A 1054 34.90 -27.12 -7.49
C GLY A 1054 35.02 -26.88 -9.00
N ALA A 1055 34.91 -27.96 -9.78
CA ALA A 1055 35.05 -27.95 -11.24
C ALA A 1055 34.02 -27.05 -11.95
N HIS A 1056 32.92 -26.71 -11.29
CA HIS A 1056 31.84 -25.89 -11.83
C HIS A 1056 32.15 -24.38 -11.83
N ALA A 1057 33.08 -23.92 -10.98
CA ALA A 1057 33.56 -22.54 -11.00
C ALA A 1057 34.66 -22.32 -12.07
N MET A 1058 35.36 -23.38 -12.48
CA MET A 1058 36.44 -23.29 -13.47
C MET A 1058 35.88 -23.49 -14.88
N GLY A 1059 36.36 -22.70 -15.86
CA GLY A 1059 35.96 -22.90 -17.25
C GLY A 1059 36.44 -24.24 -17.81
N LEU A 1060 35.53 -25.02 -18.40
CA LEU A 1060 35.80 -26.35 -18.96
C LEU A 1060 35.91 -26.27 -20.49
N LYS A 1061 36.84 -27.01 -21.09
CA LYS A 1061 36.82 -27.24 -22.55
C LYS A 1061 35.94 -28.45 -22.83
N ASP A 1062 34.92 -28.27 -23.65
CA ASP A 1062 34.07 -29.38 -24.10
C ASP A 1062 34.87 -30.36 -24.99
N SER A 1063 34.30 -31.54 -25.23
CA SER A 1063 34.90 -32.58 -26.10
C SER A 1063 35.06 -32.16 -27.57
N SER A 1064 34.48 -31.02 -27.97
CA SER A 1064 34.63 -30.37 -29.28
C SER A 1064 35.65 -29.23 -29.30
N GLY A 1065 36.32 -28.95 -28.18
CA GLY A 1065 37.34 -27.91 -28.05
C GLY A 1065 36.81 -26.49 -27.76
N ASN A 1066 35.50 -26.28 -27.57
CA ASN A 1066 34.95 -24.99 -27.17
C ASN A 1066 35.11 -24.78 -25.67
N PHE A 1067 35.53 -23.58 -25.29
CA PHE A 1067 35.68 -23.18 -23.89
C PHE A 1067 34.33 -22.74 -23.32
N GLN A 1068 33.82 -23.46 -22.32
CA GLN A 1068 32.71 -23.01 -21.50
C GLN A 1068 33.25 -22.14 -20.36
N GLU A 1069 32.79 -20.88 -20.28
CA GLU A 1069 33.13 -19.99 -19.16
C GLU A 1069 32.61 -20.56 -17.83
N GLY A 1070 33.37 -20.36 -16.75
CA GLY A 1070 32.94 -20.73 -15.39
C GLY A 1070 31.73 -19.92 -14.92
N LEU A 1071 30.99 -20.44 -13.94
CA LEU A 1071 29.78 -19.81 -13.38
C LEU A 1071 30.00 -18.34 -13.01
N LEU A 1072 31.03 -18.06 -12.20
CA LEU A 1072 31.30 -16.72 -11.66
C LEU A 1072 31.73 -15.76 -12.78
N SER A 1073 32.49 -16.25 -13.76
CA SER A 1073 32.87 -15.52 -14.96
C SER A 1073 31.64 -15.05 -15.76
N ARG A 1074 30.68 -15.97 -16.01
CA ARG A 1074 29.44 -15.65 -16.73
C ARG A 1074 28.60 -14.61 -16.01
N PHE A 1075 28.37 -14.77 -14.71
CA PHE A 1075 27.55 -13.83 -13.93
C PHE A 1075 28.25 -12.50 -13.68
N LEU A 1076 29.58 -12.46 -13.59
CA LEU A 1076 30.31 -11.18 -13.57
C LEU A 1076 30.05 -10.39 -14.87
N ARG A 1077 30.10 -11.06 -16.03
CA ARG A 1077 29.81 -10.43 -17.33
C ARG A 1077 28.35 -9.96 -17.41
N SER A 1078 27.40 -10.82 -17.07
CA SER A 1078 25.97 -10.49 -17.10
C SER A 1078 25.61 -9.37 -16.13
N LEU A 1079 26.14 -9.38 -14.90
CA LEU A 1079 25.88 -8.32 -13.92
C LEU A 1079 26.51 -6.98 -14.34
N LEU A 1080 27.71 -6.99 -14.91
CA LEU A 1080 28.29 -5.78 -15.51
C LEU A 1080 27.46 -5.30 -16.71
N GLN A 1081 26.92 -6.21 -17.52
CA GLN A 1081 26.04 -5.85 -18.63
C GLN A 1081 24.74 -5.21 -18.14
N LEU A 1082 24.07 -5.82 -17.15
CA LEU A 1082 22.88 -5.29 -16.48
C LEU A 1082 23.17 -3.89 -15.94
N LEU A 1083 24.24 -3.75 -15.15
CA LEU A 1083 24.59 -2.51 -14.48
C LEU A 1083 25.01 -1.38 -15.43
N LEU A 1084 25.69 -1.69 -16.55
CA LEU A 1084 26.22 -0.68 -17.47
C LEU A 1084 25.25 -0.35 -18.61
N PHE A 1085 24.53 -1.35 -19.14
CA PHE A 1085 23.82 -1.23 -20.41
C PHE A 1085 22.30 -1.41 -20.35
N GLU A 1086 21.74 -2.06 -19.34
CA GLU A 1086 20.30 -2.40 -19.28
C GLU A 1086 19.49 -1.49 -18.33
N ASP A 1087 18.19 -1.32 -18.57
CA ASP A 1087 17.36 -0.46 -17.73
C ASP A 1087 16.96 -1.21 -16.45
N TYR A 1088 17.21 -0.60 -15.28
CA TYR A 1088 16.90 -1.16 -13.97
C TYR A 1088 16.63 -0.05 -12.95
N SER A 1089 15.93 -0.38 -11.87
CA SER A 1089 15.63 0.53 -10.75
C SER A 1089 16.86 0.80 -9.88
N SER A 1090 17.09 2.06 -9.52
CA SER A 1090 18.23 2.46 -8.68
C SER A 1090 18.30 1.73 -7.33
N ASP A 1091 17.17 1.20 -6.86
CA ASP A 1091 17.11 0.49 -5.58
C ASP A 1091 17.90 -0.84 -5.63
N LEU A 1092 18.04 -1.43 -6.82
CA LEU A 1092 18.84 -2.64 -7.06
C LEU A 1092 20.35 -2.40 -6.99
N THR A 1093 20.83 -1.16 -7.10
CA THR A 1093 22.28 -0.86 -7.12
C THR A 1093 22.98 -1.34 -5.85
N SER A 1094 22.32 -1.26 -4.70
CA SER A 1094 22.90 -1.68 -3.42
C SER A 1094 23.10 -3.21 -3.35
N VAL A 1095 22.09 -3.98 -3.75
CA VAL A 1095 22.12 -5.45 -3.75
C VAL A 1095 23.03 -5.97 -4.86
N ALA A 1096 23.03 -5.31 -6.02
CA ALA A 1096 23.94 -5.63 -7.11
C ALA A 1096 25.41 -5.38 -6.73
N ALA A 1097 25.69 -4.33 -5.95
CA ALA A 1097 27.03 -4.09 -5.41
C ALA A 1097 27.50 -5.23 -4.51
N ASP A 1098 26.60 -5.75 -3.68
CA ASP A 1098 26.90 -6.84 -2.77
C ASP A 1098 27.19 -8.15 -3.50
N ALA A 1099 26.50 -8.41 -4.62
CA ALA A 1099 26.81 -9.54 -5.49
C ALA A 1099 28.11 -9.33 -6.29
N LEU A 1100 28.35 -8.10 -6.77
CA LEU A 1100 29.48 -7.77 -7.65
C LEU A 1100 30.83 -7.81 -6.93
N LEU A 1101 30.91 -7.35 -5.68
CA LEU A 1101 32.17 -7.34 -4.91
C LEU A 1101 32.84 -8.72 -4.84
N PRO A 1102 32.18 -9.78 -4.32
CA PRO A 1102 32.78 -11.11 -4.26
C PRO A 1102 33.06 -11.69 -5.65
N LEU A 1103 32.23 -11.40 -6.66
CA LEU A 1103 32.49 -11.82 -8.05
C LEU A 1103 33.80 -11.21 -8.60
N ILE A 1104 34.03 -9.92 -8.39
CA ILE A 1104 35.29 -9.25 -8.79
C ILE A 1104 36.48 -9.86 -8.05
N LEU A 1105 36.33 -10.15 -6.75
CA LEU A 1105 37.41 -10.73 -5.95
C LEU A 1105 37.79 -12.15 -6.41
N CYS A 1106 36.82 -12.95 -6.86
CA CYS A 1106 37.04 -14.27 -7.44
C CYS A 1106 37.67 -14.21 -8.84
N GLU A 1107 37.21 -13.27 -9.69
CA GLU A 1107 37.53 -13.24 -11.13
C GLU A 1107 38.28 -11.96 -11.54
N GLN A 1108 39.31 -11.59 -10.79
CA GLN A 1108 40.07 -10.34 -11.00
C GLN A 1108 40.64 -10.23 -12.43
N GLY A 1109 41.14 -11.34 -12.99
CA GLY A 1109 41.69 -11.38 -14.34
C GLY A 1109 40.63 -11.17 -15.42
N LEU A 1110 39.40 -11.66 -15.23
CA LEU A 1110 38.31 -11.40 -16.16
C LEU A 1110 37.81 -9.96 -16.02
N TYR A 1111 37.63 -9.45 -14.80
CA TYR A 1111 37.24 -8.06 -14.57
C TYR A 1111 38.21 -7.07 -15.27
N GLN A 1112 39.53 -7.29 -15.13
CA GLN A 1112 40.54 -6.47 -15.80
C GLN A 1112 40.45 -6.57 -17.33
N ARG A 1113 40.23 -7.77 -17.90
CA ARG A 1113 40.04 -7.95 -19.34
C ARG A 1113 38.79 -7.25 -19.85
N LEU A 1114 37.64 -7.43 -19.20
CA LEU A 1114 36.38 -6.77 -19.56
C LEU A 1114 36.51 -5.23 -19.45
N GLY A 1115 37.17 -4.74 -18.40
CA GLY A 1115 37.48 -3.32 -18.25
C GLY A 1115 38.34 -2.80 -19.41
N ASN A 1116 39.40 -3.51 -19.79
CA ASN A 1116 40.26 -3.15 -20.92
C ASN A 1116 39.53 -3.20 -22.26
N GLU A 1117 38.68 -4.22 -22.50
CA GLU A 1117 37.84 -4.30 -23.70
C GLU A 1117 36.88 -3.11 -23.80
N LEU A 1118 36.27 -2.70 -22.69
CA LEU A 1118 35.42 -1.51 -22.64
C LEU A 1118 36.22 -0.23 -22.92
N ILE A 1119 37.43 -0.10 -22.36
CA ILE A 1119 38.34 1.02 -22.61
C ILE A 1119 38.78 1.07 -24.09
N GLU A 1120 39.09 -0.08 -24.70
CA GLU A 1120 39.50 -0.16 -26.12
C GLU A 1120 38.37 0.16 -27.10
N ARG A 1121 37.13 -0.25 -26.77
CA ARG A 1121 35.94 0.08 -27.56
C ARG A 1121 35.60 1.57 -27.58
N GLN A 1122 36.12 2.36 -26.63
CA GLN A 1122 35.91 3.80 -26.60
C GLN A 1122 36.81 4.52 -27.61
N ALA A 1123 36.20 5.04 -28.68
CA ALA A 1123 36.90 5.79 -29.73
C ALA A 1123 37.42 7.17 -29.24
N ASN A 1124 36.73 7.80 -28.28
CA ASN A 1124 37.10 9.12 -27.78
C ASN A 1124 38.20 9.01 -26.69
N PRO A 1125 39.39 9.60 -26.88
CA PRO A 1125 40.51 9.49 -25.93
C PRO A 1125 40.20 10.07 -24.54
N THR A 1126 39.34 11.08 -24.46
CA THR A 1126 38.93 11.68 -23.18
C THR A 1126 38.00 10.75 -22.40
N LEU A 1127 37.01 10.15 -23.07
CA LEU A 1127 36.12 9.15 -22.45
C LEU A 1127 36.88 7.88 -22.09
N LYS A 1128 37.85 7.48 -22.92
CA LYS A 1128 38.76 6.36 -22.66
C LYS A 1128 39.55 6.55 -21.35
N SER A 1129 40.12 7.73 -21.14
CA SER A 1129 40.82 8.07 -19.88
C SER A 1129 39.88 8.14 -18.68
N ARG A 1130 38.69 8.73 -18.84
CA ARG A 1130 37.67 8.79 -17.77
C ARG A 1130 37.20 7.41 -17.35
N LEU A 1131 36.87 6.55 -18.31
CA LEU A 1131 36.47 5.17 -18.06
C LEU A 1131 37.56 4.38 -17.35
N GLY A 1132 38.83 4.55 -17.76
CA GLY A 1132 39.97 3.93 -17.09
C GLY A 1132 40.11 4.37 -15.62
N ASN A 1133 39.98 5.68 -15.35
CA ASN A 1133 40.03 6.22 -13.98
C ASN A 1133 38.85 5.73 -13.13
N ALA A 1134 37.64 5.67 -13.69
CA ALA A 1134 36.45 5.22 -12.99
C ALA A 1134 36.55 3.72 -12.62
N LEU A 1135 37.00 2.87 -13.56
CA LEU A 1135 37.23 1.44 -13.32
C LEU A 1135 38.31 1.18 -12.26
N HIS A 1136 39.36 2.01 -12.23
CA HIS A 1136 40.39 1.96 -11.19
C HIS A 1136 39.83 2.42 -9.83
N THR A 1137 39.06 3.50 -9.80
CA THR A 1137 38.46 4.05 -8.57
C THR A 1137 37.49 3.07 -7.93
N LEU A 1138 36.74 2.30 -8.73
CA LEU A 1138 35.80 1.29 -8.25
C LEU A 1138 36.44 0.29 -7.27
N THR A 1139 37.67 -0.17 -7.56
CA THR A 1139 38.37 -1.20 -6.79
C THR A 1139 39.45 -0.67 -5.83
N SER A 1140 39.81 0.61 -5.91
CA SER A 1140 40.90 1.21 -5.10
C SER A 1140 40.48 2.32 -4.15
N ALA A 1141 39.32 2.96 -4.35
CA ALA A 1141 38.86 4.07 -3.52
C ALA A 1141 38.34 3.60 -2.15
N ASN A 1142 38.28 4.54 -1.20
CA ASN A 1142 37.74 4.35 0.15
C ASN A 1142 38.41 3.24 0.98
N GLN A 1143 39.67 2.90 0.67
CA GLN A 1143 40.43 1.84 1.36
C GLN A 1143 39.71 0.49 1.31
N LEU A 1144 39.24 0.09 0.12
CA LEU A 1144 38.63 -1.23 -0.11
C LEU A 1144 39.65 -2.34 0.17
N SER A 1145 39.30 -3.28 1.04
CA SER A 1145 40.11 -4.45 1.37
C SER A 1145 39.64 -5.69 0.58
N SER A 1146 40.38 -6.78 0.68
CA SER A 1146 39.97 -8.10 0.18
C SER A 1146 39.07 -8.88 1.16
N SER A 1147 38.50 -8.22 2.16
CA SER A 1147 37.57 -8.84 3.13
C SER A 1147 36.11 -8.68 2.71
N LEU A 1148 35.26 -9.64 3.10
CA LEU A 1148 33.81 -9.60 2.87
C LEU A 1148 33.06 -9.25 4.16
N ASP A 1149 33.49 -8.18 4.84
CA ASP A 1149 32.85 -7.67 6.05
C ASP A 1149 31.90 -6.50 5.75
N ARG A 1150 30.97 -6.21 6.69
CA ARG A 1150 29.92 -5.20 6.51
C ARG A 1150 30.46 -3.82 6.13
N ILE A 1151 31.62 -3.44 6.67
CA ILE A 1151 32.25 -2.14 6.38
C ILE A 1151 32.74 -2.10 4.92
N ASN A 1152 33.33 -3.19 4.43
CA ASN A 1152 33.84 -3.25 3.06
C ASN A 1152 32.69 -3.26 2.02
N TYR A 1153 31.58 -3.93 2.31
CA TYR A 1153 30.35 -3.84 1.49
C TYR A 1153 29.83 -2.39 1.41
N GLN A 1154 29.76 -1.67 2.53
CA GLN A 1154 29.34 -0.26 2.54
C GLN A 1154 30.27 0.64 1.73
N ARG A 1155 31.58 0.41 1.79
CA ARG A 1155 32.58 1.13 0.98
C ARG A 1155 32.38 0.84 -0.51
N PHE A 1156 32.22 -0.42 -0.88
CA PHE A 1156 32.03 -0.81 -2.27
C PHE A 1156 30.72 -0.28 -2.86
N ARG A 1157 29.61 -0.31 -2.11
CA ARG A 1157 28.33 0.31 -2.53
C ARG A 1157 28.50 1.78 -2.90
N LYS A 1158 29.26 2.55 -2.09
CA LYS A 1158 29.58 3.96 -2.39
C LYS A 1158 30.43 4.11 -3.65
N ASN A 1159 31.45 3.25 -3.81
CA ASN A 1159 32.30 3.24 -5.00
C ASN A 1159 31.49 2.92 -6.26
N LEU A 1160 30.65 1.88 -6.22
CA LEU A 1160 29.83 1.47 -7.35
C LEU A 1160 28.78 2.52 -7.72
N SER A 1161 28.10 3.11 -6.73
CA SER A 1161 27.18 4.23 -6.98
C SER A 1161 27.91 5.33 -7.75
N SER A 1162 29.03 5.83 -7.21
CA SER A 1162 29.88 6.85 -7.84
C SER A 1162 30.32 6.49 -9.26
N PHE A 1163 30.76 5.24 -9.47
CA PHE A 1163 31.16 4.71 -10.76
C PHE A 1163 30.01 4.71 -11.78
N LEU A 1164 28.81 4.28 -11.38
CA LEU A 1164 27.64 4.26 -12.26
C LEU A 1164 27.18 5.67 -12.61
N ILE A 1165 27.24 6.62 -11.68
CA ILE A 1165 26.98 8.06 -11.94
C ILE A 1165 27.89 8.56 -13.06
N GLU A 1166 29.19 8.23 -12.96
CA GLU A 1166 30.19 8.75 -13.86
C GLU A 1166 30.11 8.12 -15.25
N VAL A 1167 29.85 6.80 -15.32
CA VAL A 1167 30.13 5.99 -16.50
C VAL A 1167 28.91 5.66 -17.36
N ARG A 1168 27.73 5.40 -16.76
CA ARG A 1168 26.55 4.93 -17.52
C ARG A 1168 26.12 5.92 -18.62
N GLY A 1169 26.19 7.21 -18.34
CA GLY A 1169 25.72 8.27 -19.23
C GLY A 1169 26.39 8.29 -20.61
N PHE A 1170 27.66 7.88 -20.71
CA PHE A 1170 28.40 7.84 -21.98
C PHE A 1170 28.68 6.42 -22.51
N LEU A 1171 28.41 5.37 -21.73
CA LEU A 1171 28.51 3.99 -22.24
C LEU A 1171 27.27 3.55 -23.02
N ARG A 1172 26.10 4.14 -22.73
CA ARG A 1172 24.82 3.79 -23.38
C ARG A 1172 24.56 4.58 -24.67
N THR A 1173 25.45 5.52 -25.01
CA THR A 1173 25.46 6.17 -26.31
C THR A 1173 26.06 5.21 -27.34
N LYS A 1174 25.23 4.64 -28.22
CA LYS A 1174 25.70 3.85 -29.37
C LYS A 1174 26.48 4.71 -30.36
#